data_AF-A0A831TGN3-F1
#
_entry.id   AF-A0A831TGN3-F1
#
_cell.length_a   1.000
_cell.length_b   1.000
_cell.length_c   1.000
_cell.angle_alpha   90.00
_cell.angle_beta   90.00
_cell.angle_gamma   90.00
#
_symmetry.space_group_name_H-M   'P 1'
#
loop_
_entity.id
_entity.type
_entity.pdbx_description
1 polymer ?
#
loop_
_entity_poly.entity_id
_entity_poly.type
_entity_poly.pdbx_seq_one_letter_code
_entity_poly.pdbx_strand_id
1 'polypeptide(L)'
;YHAYSPTNVRALQQVAESGDRERYRAFVRLVEEREPATLRDLLAFKPTTPVPLEEVEPAEEIRRRFVVTAMSLGALSPEAFRTLAIAMNRIGARSNSGEGGEDPDWYYEPGPDTPHSRIKQVASARFGVTTEYLTRADELEIKIAQGSKPGEGGQLPAHKVTALIARLRHAIPGISLISPPPHHDIYSIEDLAQLIYDLKQVNPRARVGVKLVAEAGVGTIAAGVAKAHADYILISGHSGGTGASPLSSIKYAGVPWELGLAETQQTLVLNDLRSRVRLRTDGGLQTARDVVIAALLGAEEFGFGTAALVAIGCDMARQCHLNTCPTGIATQREDLRARFKGTPEQVINFFTQLAEDVRHYLAQLGARRLDEIVGRVELLEQAKNIDGPGATLDLSPILAVPGGPDAPRRCLRERNDFDDVSGPPLDDQILEQALPAIEEGRPVRITAQVRNHHRAVGARLAGTLSLRYGRERPPAGLIELQLTGQAGQSFGAWCTHGLRLILDGDANDYVGKGMAGGEIIVRPREEPVDESRPHVIVGNTVLYGATGGELYVAGQAGERFAVRNSGAVAVVEGVGDHGCEYMTAGTVVVLGETGRNFASGMTNGIAYVLDLHGTFPSRYNSEYVGLERVTEPEDAERLRSLIERHVAWTGSRRGQQILAHWQEYLPRFWKVVPHPAIEAPAEQPVRRARQAVAAASAAD
;
A
#
# COMPACT_ATOMS: atom_id res chain seq x y z
N TYR A 1 -32.33 -3.59 -6.55
CA TYR A 1 -31.55 -3.05 -7.69
C TYR A 1 -30.06 -3.24 -7.43
N HIS A 2 -29.24 -3.43 -8.47
CA HIS A 2 -27.76 -3.43 -8.39
C HIS A 2 -27.18 -2.73 -9.62
N ALA A 3 -26.24 -1.79 -9.41
CA ALA A 3 -25.60 -1.02 -10.49
C ALA A 3 -24.93 -1.89 -11.57
N TYR A 4 -24.38 -3.03 -11.15
CA TYR A 4 -23.84 -4.05 -12.04
C TYR A 4 -24.81 -5.23 -12.13
N SER A 5 -25.86 -5.06 -12.93
CA SER A 5 -26.78 -6.12 -13.35
C SER A 5 -26.23 -6.85 -14.60
N PRO A 6 -26.68 -8.07 -14.92
CA PRO A 6 -26.24 -8.77 -16.14
C PRO A 6 -26.45 -7.96 -17.42
N THR A 7 -27.51 -7.14 -17.48
CA THR A 7 -27.79 -6.27 -18.63
C THR A 7 -26.76 -5.14 -18.73
N ASN A 8 -26.49 -4.44 -17.62
CA ASN A 8 -25.51 -3.35 -17.60
C ASN A 8 -24.08 -3.86 -17.87
N VAL A 9 -23.74 -5.02 -17.32
CA VAL A 9 -22.45 -5.70 -17.53
C VAL A 9 -22.24 -6.01 -19.01
N ARG A 10 -23.21 -6.65 -19.67
CA ARG A 10 -23.11 -6.96 -21.11
C ARG A 10 -23.04 -5.70 -21.97
N ALA A 11 -23.83 -4.68 -21.64
CA ALA A 11 -23.79 -3.42 -22.38
C ALA A 11 -22.41 -2.75 -22.28
N LEU A 12 -21.80 -2.70 -21.09
CA LEU A 12 -20.43 -2.17 -20.91
C LEU A 12 -19.39 -3.02 -21.67
N GLN A 13 -19.48 -4.34 -21.61
CA GLN A 13 -18.58 -5.23 -22.37
C GLN A 13 -18.67 -4.98 -23.87
N GLN A 14 -19.88 -4.80 -24.40
CA GLN A 14 -20.08 -4.48 -25.82
C GLN A 14 -19.48 -3.12 -26.20
N VAL A 15 -19.49 -2.13 -25.31
CA VAL A 15 -18.76 -0.87 -25.50
C VAL A 15 -17.27 -1.14 -25.58
N ALA A 16 -16.72 -1.84 -24.60
CA ALA A 16 -15.30 -2.11 -24.51
C ALA A 16 -14.79 -2.88 -25.75
N GLU A 17 -15.52 -3.91 -26.19
CA GLU A 17 -15.17 -4.71 -27.36
C GLU A 17 -15.20 -3.94 -28.68
N SER A 18 -16.15 -3.02 -28.85
CA SER A 18 -16.37 -2.35 -30.15
C SER A 18 -15.82 -0.93 -30.24
N GLY A 19 -15.66 -0.23 -29.11
CA GLY A 19 -15.42 1.20 -29.08
C GLY A 19 -16.58 2.04 -29.65
N ASP A 20 -17.75 1.45 -29.87
CA ASP A 20 -18.87 2.11 -30.54
C ASP A 20 -19.64 3.06 -29.62
N ARG A 21 -19.91 4.24 -30.16
CA ARG A 21 -20.53 5.35 -29.43
C ARG A 21 -22.03 5.13 -29.14
N GLU A 22 -22.76 4.49 -30.05
CA GLU A 22 -24.18 4.21 -29.84
C GLU A 22 -24.41 3.13 -28.78
N ARG A 23 -23.55 2.12 -28.75
CA ARG A 23 -23.51 1.14 -27.65
C ARG A 23 -23.19 1.79 -26.31
N TYR A 24 -22.29 2.78 -26.29
CA TYR A 24 -22.00 3.52 -25.06
C TYR A 24 -23.20 4.33 -24.61
N ARG A 25 -23.89 5.05 -25.51
CA ARG A 25 -25.14 5.74 -25.21
C ARG A 25 -26.23 4.80 -24.68
N ALA A 26 -26.34 3.60 -25.25
CA ALA A 26 -27.28 2.58 -24.77
C ALA A 26 -26.93 2.10 -23.35
N PHE A 27 -25.64 1.89 -23.06
CA PHE A 27 -25.16 1.58 -21.71
C PHE A 27 -25.49 2.71 -20.72
N VAL A 28 -25.21 3.97 -21.07
CA VAL A 28 -25.48 5.13 -20.20
C VAL A 28 -26.97 5.25 -19.88
N ARG A 29 -27.86 5.09 -20.87
CA ARG A 29 -29.32 5.11 -20.64
C ARG A 29 -29.75 4.08 -19.59
N LEU A 30 -29.20 2.86 -19.63
CA LEU A 30 -29.52 1.83 -18.63
C LEU A 30 -29.08 2.21 -17.20
N VAL A 31 -28.04 3.04 -17.07
CA VAL A 31 -27.52 3.49 -15.78
C VAL A 31 -28.22 4.75 -15.28
N GLU A 32 -28.65 5.65 -16.18
CA GLU A 32 -29.22 6.95 -15.83
C GLU A 32 -30.76 6.97 -15.78
N GLU A 33 -31.47 6.15 -16.56
CA GLU A 33 -32.96 6.14 -16.60
C GLU A 33 -33.62 5.25 -15.53
N ARG A 34 -32.83 4.78 -14.57
CA ARG A 34 -33.31 3.96 -13.45
C ARG A 34 -33.86 4.82 -12.31
N GLU A 35 -34.56 4.14 -11.40
CA GLU A 35 -34.86 4.69 -10.08
C GLU A 35 -33.57 5.12 -9.33
N PRO A 36 -33.60 6.26 -8.61
CA PRO A 36 -32.48 6.70 -7.78
C PRO A 36 -32.02 5.62 -6.79
N ALA A 37 -30.70 5.42 -6.67
CA ALA A 37 -30.08 4.44 -5.79
C ALA A 37 -28.83 4.97 -5.06
N THR A 38 -28.26 6.09 -5.51
CA THR A 38 -27.14 6.78 -4.88
C THR A 38 -27.45 8.28 -4.74
N LEU A 39 -26.72 8.98 -3.87
CA LEU A 39 -26.96 10.40 -3.61
C LEU A 39 -26.82 11.26 -4.87
N ARG A 40 -25.84 10.97 -5.72
CA ARG A 40 -25.66 11.68 -7.00
C ARG A 40 -26.82 11.50 -7.99
N ASP A 41 -27.68 10.51 -7.84
CA ASP A 41 -28.89 10.41 -8.68
C ASP A 41 -29.92 11.49 -8.33
N LEU A 42 -29.83 12.04 -7.11
CA LEU A 42 -30.69 13.11 -6.61
C LEU A 42 -30.15 14.51 -6.94
N LEU A 43 -29.11 14.59 -7.77
CA LEU A 43 -28.50 15.85 -8.21
C LEU A 43 -28.82 16.12 -9.68
N ALA A 44 -28.94 17.39 -10.04
CA ALA A 44 -29.14 17.85 -11.40
C ALA A 44 -28.16 18.98 -11.73
N PHE A 45 -27.81 19.12 -13.00
CA PHE A 45 -27.00 20.23 -13.49
C PHE A 45 -27.89 21.45 -13.70
N LYS A 46 -27.45 22.61 -13.22
CA LYS A 46 -28.14 23.87 -13.50
C LYS A 46 -27.92 24.29 -14.96
N PRO A 47 -28.90 24.94 -15.60
CA PRO A 47 -28.72 25.52 -16.92
C PRO A 47 -27.61 26.58 -16.94
N THR A 48 -26.73 26.50 -17.92
CA THR A 48 -25.63 27.44 -18.20
C THR A 48 -25.64 27.83 -19.68
N THR A 49 -24.76 28.74 -20.09
CA THR A 49 -24.52 29.03 -21.51
C THR A 49 -23.56 27.99 -22.09
N PRO A 50 -23.99 27.11 -23.01
CA PRO A 50 -23.11 26.08 -23.57
C PRO A 50 -22.01 26.68 -24.46
N VAL A 51 -20.93 25.92 -24.65
CA VAL A 51 -19.87 26.19 -25.64
C VAL A 51 -19.86 25.12 -26.73
N PRO A 52 -19.35 25.42 -27.93
CA PRO A 52 -19.15 24.39 -28.96
C PRO A 52 -18.21 23.28 -28.49
N LEU A 53 -18.49 22.03 -28.87
CA LEU A 53 -17.74 20.85 -28.42
C LEU A 53 -16.27 20.90 -28.88
N GLU A 54 -16.02 21.48 -30.05
CA GLU A 54 -14.69 21.70 -30.62
C GLU A 54 -13.79 22.62 -29.78
N GLU A 55 -14.37 23.45 -28.91
CA GLU A 55 -13.62 24.30 -27.97
C GLU A 55 -13.25 23.55 -26.68
N VAL A 56 -13.84 22.39 -26.43
CA VAL A 56 -13.58 21.57 -25.24
C VAL A 56 -12.31 20.75 -25.41
N GLU A 57 -11.50 20.69 -24.35
CA GLU A 57 -10.26 19.90 -24.30
C GLU A 57 -10.47 18.48 -24.85
N PRO A 58 -9.47 17.92 -25.54
CA PRO A 58 -9.61 16.62 -26.19
C PRO A 58 -9.74 15.48 -25.18
N ALA A 59 -10.37 14.38 -25.58
CA ALA A 59 -10.61 13.23 -24.71
C ALA A 59 -9.30 12.64 -24.14
N GLU A 60 -8.21 12.76 -24.89
CA GLU A 60 -6.86 12.41 -24.49
C GLU A 60 -6.42 13.09 -23.18
N GLU A 61 -6.76 14.37 -22.99
CA GLU A 61 -6.38 15.11 -21.78
C GLU A 61 -7.30 14.75 -20.60
N ILE A 62 -8.58 14.50 -20.85
CA ILE A 62 -9.52 14.03 -19.82
C ILE A 62 -9.09 12.65 -19.30
N ARG A 63 -8.79 11.68 -20.17
CA ARG A 63 -8.46 10.32 -19.74
C ARG A 63 -7.15 10.21 -18.95
N ARG A 64 -6.23 11.17 -19.05
CA ARG A 64 -5.04 11.26 -18.17
C ARG A 64 -5.39 11.44 -16.68
N ARG A 65 -6.63 11.86 -16.39
CA ARG A 65 -7.17 12.01 -15.02
C ARG A 65 -7.90 10.75 -14.54
N PHE A 66 -8.03 9.73 -15.40
CA PHE A 66 -8.57 8.44 -15.01
C PHE A 66 -7.50 7.54 -14.42
N VAL A 67 -7.88 6.81 -13.39
CA VAL A 67 -7.00 5.89 -12.68
C VAL A 67 -7.69 4.54 -12.57
N VAL A 68 -7.03 3.47 -13.02
CA VAL A 68 -7.45 2.13 -12.59
C VAL A 68 -7.00 1.94 -11.14
N THR A 69 -7.97 1.94 -10.23
CA THR A 69 -7.72 1.94 -8.77
C THR A 69 -7.11 0.62 -8.31
N ALA A 70 -6.55 0.66 -7.11
CA ALA A 70 -5.71 -0.38 -6.55
C ALA A 70 -6.41 -1.74 -6.46
N MET A 71 -5.88 -2.75 -7.17
CA MET A 71 -6.36 -4.14 -7.13
C MET A 71 -5.16 -5.08 -7.16
N SER A 72 -4.91 -5.78 -6.06
CA SER A 72 -3.66 -6.52 -5.89
C SER A 72 -3.49 -7.67 -6.87
N LEU A 73 -2.27 -7.86 -7.37
CA LEU A 73 -1.82 -9.15 -7.89
C LEU A 73 -1.98 -10.22 -6.80
N GLY A 74 -2.68 -11.30 -7.13
CA GLY A 74 -3.18 -12.30 -6.17
C GLY A 74 -4.70 -12.25 -6.06
N ALA A 75 -5.29 -11.07 -5.84
CA ALA A 75 -6.74 -10.90 -6.01
C ALA A 75 -7.10 -11.06 -7.49
N LEU A 76 -6.36 -10.38 -8.36
CA LEU A 76 -6.40 -10.53 -9.82
C LEU A 76 -5.35 -11.53 -10.30
N SER A 77 -5.61 -12.15 -11.44
CA SER A 77 -4.65 -12.93 -12.21
C SER A 77 -3.53 -12.03 -12.76
N PRO A 78 -2.33 -12.58 -13.01
CA PRO A 78 -1.26 -11.85 -13.69
C PRO A 78 -1.70 -11.26 -15.04
N GLU A 79 -2.52 -12.00 -15.79
CA GLU A 79 -3.01 -11.57 -17.11
C GLU A 79 -3.89 -10.33 -17.00
N ALA A 80 -4.91 -10.34 -16.13
CA ALA A 80 -5.80 -9.19 -15.94
C ALA A 80 -5.05 -7.97 -15.40
N PHE A 81 -4.12 -8.19 -14.46
CA PHE A 81 -3.29 -7.14 -13.89
C PHE A 81 -2.44 -6.44 -14.96
N ARG A 82 -1.69 -7.21 -15.76
CA ARG A 82 -0.84 -6.67 -16.83
C ARG A 82 -1.67 -5.98 -17.91
N THR A 83 -2.81 -6.56 -18.31
CA THR A 83 -3.71 -5.93 -19.30
C THR A 83 -4.14 -4.52 -18.88
N LEU A 84 -4.50 -4.33 -17.61
CA LEU A 84 -4.87 -3.01 -17.08
C LEU A 84 -3.69 -2.04 -17.07
N ALA A 85 -2.51 -2.49 -16.63
CA ALA A 85 -1.31 -1.66 -16.62
C ALA A 85 -0.92 -1.19 -18.03
N ILE A 86 -0.86 -2.11 -18.99
CA ILE A 86 -0.54 -1.81 -20.40
C ILE A 86 -1.55 -0.80 -20.96
N ALA A 87 -2.85 -1.05 -20.77
CA ALA A 87 -3.89 -0.16 -21.28
C ALA A 87 -3.73 1.28 -20.79
N MET A 88 -3.59 1.45 -19.48
CA MET A 88 -3.50 2.78 -18.87
C MET A 88 -2.21 3.49 -19.27
N ASN A 89 -1.09 2.76 -19.35
CA ASN A 89 0.18 3.32 -19.79
C ASN A 89 0.15 3.79 -21.25
N ARG A 90 -0.50 3.04 -22.16
CA ARG A 90 -0.66 3.43 -23.58
C ARG A 90 -1.42 4.75 -23.77
N ILE A 91 -2.37 5.06 -22.89
CA ILE A 91 -3.19 6.27 -23.00
C ILE A 91 -2.71 7.44 -22.12
N GLY A 92 -1.54 7.30 -21.48
CA GLY A 92 -0.98 8.32 -20.58
C GLY A 92 -1.75 8.48 -19.25
N ALA A 93 -2.64 7.53 -18.95
CA ALA A 93 -3.34 7.42 -17.68
C ALA A 93 -2.53 6.58 -16.69
N ARG A 94 -3.12 6.19 -15.56
CA ARG A 94 -2.40 5.46 -14.50
C ARG A 94 -3.19 4.24 -14.02
N SER A 95 -2.47 3.17 -13.69
CA SER A 95 -2.98 2.03 -12.92
C SER A 95 -2.23 1.94 -11.59
N ASN A 96 -2.85 1.26 -10.62
CA ASN A 96 -2.33 1.09 -9.28
C ASN A 96 -2.13 -0.39 -8.93
N SER A 97 -0.95 -0.71 -8.37
CA SER A 97 -0.54 -2.08 -8.06
C SER A 97 -1.37 -2.79 -6.99
N GLY A 98 -2.05 -2.04 -6.12
CA GLY A 98 -2.66 -2.60 -4.92
C GLY A 98 -1.64 -3.18 -3.94
N GLU A 99 -2.17 -3.78 -2.88
CA GLU A 99 -1.40 -4.24 -1.71
C GLU A 99 -0.58 -5.53 -1.93
N GLY A 100 -0.43 -5.99 -3.18
CA GLY A 100 0.11 -7.32 -3.47
C GLY A 100 1.57 -7.37 -3.88
N GLY A 101 2.22 -6.23 -4.04
CA GLY A 101 3.48 -6.12 -4.78
C GLY A 101 3.28 -6.26 -6.29
N GLU A 102 4.38 -6.21 -7.03
CA GLU A 102 4.45 -6.48 -8.47
C GLU A 102 5.62 -7.41 -8.74
N ASP A 103 5.60 -8.09 -9.89
CA ASP A 103 6.76 -8.89 -10.30
C ASP A 103 7.90 -7.96 -10.75
N PRO A 104 9.08 -7.99 -10.09
CA PRO A 104 10.24 -7.21 -10.55
C PRO A 104 10.68 -7.61 -11.97
N ASP A 105 10.26 -8.79 -12.44
CA ASP A 105 10.50 -9.22 -13.81
C ASP A 105 9.95 -8.23 -14.84
N TRP A 106 8.80 -7.63 -14.56
CA TRP A 106 8.08 -6.73 -15.44
C TRP A 106 8.76 -5.38 -15.67
N TYR A 107 9.66 -4.95 -14.78
CA TYR A 107 10.35 -3.66 -14.92
C TYR A 107 11.43 -3.66 -16.01
N TYR A 108 11.80 -4.85 -16.49
CA TYR A 108 12.88 -5.06 -17.46
C TYR A 108 12.42 -5.82 -18.70
N GLU A 109 11.12 -6.09 -18.81
CA GLU A 109 10.58 -6.71 -20.02
C GLU A 109 10.81 -5.77 -21.21
N PRO A 110 11.45 -6.26 -22.29
CA PRO A 110 11.65 -5.46 -23.48
C PRO A 110 10.34 -5.32 -24.25
N GLY A 111 10.10 -4.16 -24.85
CA GLY A 111 8.95 -3.94 -25.71
C GLY A 111 8.43 -2.50 -25.66
N PRO A 112 7.44 -2.17 -26.51
CA PRO A 112 6.81 -0.85 -26.49
C PRO A 112 5.84 -0.67 -25.33
N ASP A 113 5.39 -1.77 -24.72
CA ASP A 113 4.43 -1.76 -23.62
C ASP A 113 5.13 -1.74 -22.26
N THR A 114 4.54 -1.00 -21.31
CA THR A 114 4.95 -1.02 -19.91
C THR A 114 3.94 -1.85 -19.11
N PRO A 115 4.29 -3.08 -18.69
CA PRO A 115 3.33 -4.03 -18.10
C PRO A 115 3.19 -3.91 -16.57
N HIS A 116 3.70 -2.82 -15.98
CA HIS A 116 3.62 -2.55 -14.57
C HIS A 116 2.92 -1.22 -14.27
N SER A 117 2.45 -1.09 -13.05
CA SER A 117 1.71 0.07 -12.57
C SER A 117 2.63 1.26 -12.34
N ARG A 118 2.12 2.46 -12.66
CA ARG A 118 2.76 3.75 -12.35
C ARG A 118 2.50 4.19 -10.92
N ILE A 119 1.36 3.77 -10.36
CA ILE A 119 1.03 3.99 -8.95
C ILE A 119 1.32 2.72 -8.19
N LYS A 120 2.06 2.85 -7.09
CA LYS A 120 2.45 1.72 -6.26
C LYS A 120 1.96 1.91 -4.83
N GLN A 121 1.18 0.95 -4.36
CA GLN A 121 0.57 1.03 -3.04
C GLN A 121 1.55 0.58 -1.94
N VAL A 122 1.49 1.27 -0.80
CA VAL A 122 2.13 0.90 0.46
C VAL A 122 1.01 0.68 1.48
N ALA A 123 0.80 -0.58 1.87
CA ALA A 123 -0.27 -1.02 2.77
C ALA A 123 0.30 -1.71 4.02
N SER A 124 -0.53 -1.95 5.04
CA SER A 124 -0.14 -2.42 6.38
C SER A 124 0.70 -3.71 6.43
N ALA A 125 0.58 -4.63 5.47
CA ALA A 125 1.40 -5.84 5.48
C ALA A 125 2.77 -5.68 4.80
N ARG A 126 2.99 -4.56 4.09
CA ARG A 126 4.19 -4.28 3.28
C ARG A 126 4.54 -5.38 2.26
N PHE A 127 3.54 -6.13 1.79
CA PHE A 127 3.75 -7.17 0.79
C PHE A 127 4.35 -6.58 -0.49
N GLY A 128 5.50 -7.12 -0.90
CA GLY A 128 6.23 -6.72 -2.11
C GLY A 128 6.71 -5.27 -2.10
N VAL A 129 6.72 -4.59 -0.95
CA VAL A 129 7.25 -3.22 -0.82
C VAL A 129 8.76 -3.31 -0.63
N THR A 130 9.50 -3.16 -1.71
CA THR A 130 10.97 -3.13 -1.74
C THR A 130 11.48 -1.77 -2.23
N THR A 131 12.76 -1.48 -2.05
CA THR A 131 13.39 -0.25 -2.55
C THR A 131 13.23 -0.11 -4.07
N GLU A 132 13.40 -1.21 -4.82
CA GLU A 132 13.18 -1.20 -6.27
C GLU A 132 11.71 -0.93 -6.62
N TYR A 133 10.79 -1.61 -5.94
CA TYR A 133 9.36 -1.35 -6.11
C TYR A 133 9.06 0.14 -5.94
N LEU A 134 9.49 0.75 -4.83
CA LEU A 134 9.21 2.16 -4.54
C LEU A 134 9.81 3.13 -5.58
N THR A 135 11.02 2.85 -6.07
CA THR A 135 11.72 3.73 -7.04
C THR A 135 11.18 3.63 -8.46
N ARG A 136 10.45 2.56 -8.78
CA ARG A 136 9.78 2.34 -10.09
C ARG A 136 8.40 3.02 -10.19
N ALA A 137 8.01 3.81 -9.20
CA ALA A 137 6.73 4.50 -9.15
C ALA A 137 6.81 5.94 -9.65
N ASP A 138 5.76 6.39 -10.34
CA ASP A 138 5.45 7.81 -10.57
C ASP A 138 4.63 8.38 -9.39
N GLU A 139 3.84 7.53 -8.75
CA GLU A 139 3.09 7.86 -7.53
C GLU A 139 3.15 6.70 -6.51
N LEU A 140 3.25 7.05 -5.24
CA LEU A 140 3.16 6.13 -4.11
C LEU A 140 1.86 6.39 -3.35
N GLU A 141 1.06 5.34 -3.14
CA GLU A 141 -0.23 5.46 -2.44
C GLU A 141 -0.17 4.78 -1.07
N ILE A 142 -0.26 5.56 0.00
CA ILE A 142 -0.43 5.03 1.36
C ILE A 142 -1.89 4.62 1.52
N LYS A 143 -2.13 3.33 1.69
CA LYS A 143 -3.48 2.78 1.89
C LYS A 143 -3.84 2.74 3.36
N ILE A 144 -4.50 3.77 3.86
CA ILE A 144 -5.09 3.75 5.20
C ILE A 144 -6.27 2.79 5.24
N ALA A 145 -7.16 2.87 4.25
CA ALA A 145 -8.38 2.08 4.22
C ALA A 145 -8.92 1.85 2.79
N GLN A 146 -9.94 1.01 2.66
CA GLN A 146 -10.71 0.84 1.42
C GLN A 146 -12.21 0.74 1.73
N GLY A 147 -13.06 1.25 0.83
CA GLY A 147 -14.49 1.42 1.11
C GLY A 147 -15.26 0.15 1.46
N SER A 148 -14.81 -1.01 0.95
CA SER A 148 -15.44 -2.31 1.23
C SER A 148 -15.13 -2.91 2.60
N LYS A 149 -14.09 -2.41 3.29
CA LYS A 149 -13.70 -2.84 4.64
C LYS A 149 -12.79 -1.79 5.31
N PRO A 150 -13.36 -0.65 5.74
CA PRO A 150 -12.56 0.49 6.18
C PRO A 150 -11.76 0.23 7.45
N GLY A 151 -12.33 -0.52 8.42
CA GLY A 151 -11.68 -0.82 9.71
C GLY A 151 -10.78 -2.06 9.71
N GLU A 152 -10.42 -2.61 8.55
CA GLU A 152 -9.72 -3.90 8.45
C GLU A 152 -8.60 -3.89 7.40
N GLY A 153 -7.73 -4.91 7.49
CA GLY A 153 -6.66 -5.15 6.53
C GLY A 153 -7.07 -5.87 5.24
N GLY A 154 -6.11 -5.94 4.33
CA GLY A 154 -6.13 -6.82 3.16
C GLY A 154 -6.42 -8.27 3.49
N GLN A 155 -7.05 -8.99 2.56
CA GLN A 155 -7.36 -10.42 2.72
C GLN A 155 -7.12 -11.14 1.41
N LEU A 156 -6.27 -12.17 1.45
CA LEU A 156 -6.08 -13.10 0.34
C LEU A 156 -6.21 -14.54 0.85
N PRO A 157 -7.24 -15.29 0.40
CA PRO A 157 -7.43 -16.68 0.82
C PRO A 157 -6.24 -17.58 0.46
N ALA A 158 -5.91 -18.51 1.35
CA ALA A 158 -4.84 -19.52 1.21
C ALA A 158 -4.70 -20.13 -0.19
N HIS A 159 -5.81 -20.59 -0.77
CA HIS A 159 -5.82 -21.27 -2.06
C HIS A 159 -5.53 -20.33 -3.26
N LYS A 160 -5.41 -19.02 -3.03
CA LYS A 160 -4.90 -18.02 -3.99
C LYS A 160 -3.44 -17.64 -3.74
N VAL A 161 -2.84 -18.11 -2.65
CA VAL A 161 -1.43 -17.89 -2.33
C VAL A 161 -0.62 -19.00 -2.98
N THR A 162 -0.53 -18.93 -4.31
CA THR A 162 0.30 -19.86 -5.11
C THR A 162 1.79 -19.59 -4.87
N ALA A 163 2.67 -20.44 -5.39
CA ALA A 163 4.12 -20.23 -5.31
C ALA A 163 4.55 -18.86 -5.88
N LEU A 164 3.93 -18.42 -6.98
CA LEU A 164 4.16 -17.08 -7.54
C LEU A 164 3.80 -15.99 -6.52
N ILE A 165 2.57 -16.03 -5.98
CA ILE A 165 2.10 -15.00 -5.05
C ILE A 165 2.91 -15.01 -3.75
N ALA A 166 3.22 -16.18 -3.23
CA ALA A 166 4.04 -16.35 -2.04
C ALA A 166 5.44 -15.76 -2.23
N ARG A 167 6.09 -16.00 -3.37
CA ARG A 167 7.38 -15.39 -3.72
C ARG A 167 7.31 -13.87 -3.71
N LEU A 168 6.33 -13.29 -4.41
CA LEU A 168 6.18 -11.83 -4.54
C LEU A 168 5.90 -11.15 -3.19
N ARG A 169 5.25 -11.86 -2.28
CA ARG A 169 4.85 -11.36 -0.97
C ARG A 169 5.79 -11.79 0.16
N HIS A 170 6.86 -12.52 -0.16
CA HIS A 170 7.77 -13.08 0.84
C HIS A 170 7.02 -13.86 1.94
N ALA A 171 6.13 -14.75 1.50
CA ALA A 171 5.23 -15.54 2.33
C ALA A 171 5.32 -17.03 2.00
N ILE A 172 4.55 -17.87 2.71
CA ILE A 172 4.46 -19.31 2.45
C ILE A 172 3.30 -19.60 1.49
N PRO A 173 3.49 -20.45 0.46
CA PRO A 173 2.38 -20.97 -0.36
C PRO A 173 1.28 -21.64 0.48
N GLY A 174 0.02 -21.41 0.13
CA GLY A 174 -1.12 -22.06 0.77
C GLY A 174 -1.51 -21.52 2.14
N ILE A 175 -0.85 -20.48 2.65
CA ILE A 175 -1.23 -19.80 3.89
C ILE A 175 -2.06 -18.54 3.58
N SER A 176 -3.16 -18.35 4.29
CA SER A 176 -3.98 -17.14 4.12
C SER A 176 -3.21 -15.90 4.54
N LEU A 177 -3.31 -14.83 3.75
CA LEU A 177 -2.69 -13.54 4.08
C LEU A 177 -3.76 -12.57 4.54
N ILE A 178 -3.83 -12.37 5.85
CA ILE A 178 -4.65 -11.35 6.49
C ILE A 178 -3.69 -10.25 6.94
N SER A 179 -3.80 -9.08 6.32
CA SER A 179 -2.94 -7.96 6.70
C SER A 179 -3.37 -7.41 8.06
N PRO A 180 -2.44 -6.87 8.86
CA PRO A 180 -2.79 -6.10 10.06
C PRO A 180 -3.79 -4.99 9.70
N PRO A 181 -4.79 -4.68 10.53
CA PRO A 181 -5.66 -3.54 10.27
C PRO A 181 -4.90 -2.21 10.22
N PRO A 182 -4.03 -1.86 11.20
CA PRO A 182 -3.27 -0.62 11.13
C PRO A 182 -1.96 -0.79 10.35
N HIS A 183 -1.45 0.32 9.85
CA HIS A 183 -0.03 0.46 9.58
C HIS A 183 0.72 0.55 10.92
N HIS A 184 1.69 -0.32 11.19
CA HIS A 184 2.41 -0.30 12.46
C HIS A 184 3.40 0.87 12.62
N ASP A 185 3.56 1.66 11.55
CA ASP A 185 4.30 2.92 11.48
C ASP A 185 3.38 4.13 11.26
N ILE A 186 2.08 4.00 11.54
CA ILE A 186 1.09 5.09 11.52
C ILE A 186 0.13 4.91 12.70
N TYR A 187 0.44 5.49 13.85
CA TYR A 187 -0.47 5.56 15.00
C TYR A 187 -1.02 6.96 15.25
N SER A 188 -0.54 7.94 14.49
CA SER A 188 -0.89 9.34 14.61
C SER A 188 -0.70 10.06 13.27
N ILE A 189 -1.06 11.35 13.22
CA ILE A 189 -0.87 12.15 11.99
C ILE A 189 0.60 12.47 11.73
N GLU A 190 1.40 12.62 12.78
CA GLU A 190 2.85 12.83 12.71
C GLU A 190 3.57 11.58 12.21
N ASP A 191 3.09 10.38 12.54
CA ASP A 191 3.60 9.14 11.94
C ASP A 191 3.26 9.03 10.45
N LEU A 192 2.06 9.46 10.04
CA LEU A 192 1.72 9.53 8.62
C LEU A 192 2.65 10.52 7.89
N ALA A 193 2.91 11.68 8.49
CA ALA A 193 3.88 12.64 7.96
C ALA A 193 5.28 12.02 7.86
N GLN A 194 5.68 11.19 8.83
CA GLN A 194 6.94 10.46 8.77
C GLN A 194 6.99 9.46 7.60
N LEU A 195 5.93 8.67 7.39
CA LEU A 195 5.91 7.76 6.23
C LEU A 195 5.91 8.53 4.91
N ILE A 196 5.17 9.65 4.80
CA ILE A 196 5.23 10.51 3.60
C ILE A 196 6.65 11.01 3.38
N TYR A 197 7.35 11.44 4.45
CA TYR A 197 8.74 11.83 4.39
C TYR A 197 9.63 10.69 3.88
N ASP A 198 9.54 9.49 4.48
CA ASP A 198 10.34 8.33 4.09
C ASP A 198 10.16 7.96 2.61
N LEU A 199 8.92 8.02 2.10
CA LEU A 199 8.60 7.71 0.71
C LEU A 199 9.15 8.77 -0.26
N LYS A 200 9.09 10.05 0.12
CA LYS A 200 9.70 11.14 -0.66
C LYS A 200 11.23 11.10 -0.61
N GLN A 201 11.84 10.61 0.48
CA GLN A 201 13.30 10.44 0.56
C GLN A 201 13.79 9.32 -0.37
N VAL A 202 13.16 8.15 -0.35
CA VAL A 202 13.59 7.02 -1.21
C VAL A 202 13.27 7.26 -2.69
N ASN A 203 12.18 7.97 -3.00
CA ASN A 203 11.84 8.33 -4.38
C ASN A 203 11.44 9.81 -4.46
N PRO A 204 12.40 10.74 -4.64
CA PRO A 204 12.12 12.17 -4.72
C PRO A 204 11.32 12.56 -5.98
N ARG A 205 11.19 11.67 -6.97
CA ARG A 205 10.41 11.90 -8.19
C ARG A 205 8.92 11.59 -7.99
N ALA A 206 8.59 10.62 -7.14
CA ALA A 206 7.22 10.16 -6.98
C ALA A 206 6.36 11.13 -6.17
N ARG A 207 5.11 11.33 -6.60
CA ARG A 207 4.09 11.96 -5.76
C ARG A 207 3.59 10.97 -4.72
N VAL A 208 3.37 11.40 -3.49
CA VAL A 208 2.81 10.57 -2.42
C VAL A 208 1.37 10.97 -2.18
N GLY A 209 0.45 10.01 -2.19
CA GLY A 209 -0.93 10.26 -1.81
C GLY A 209 -1.46 9.29 -0.78
N VAL A 210 -2.58 9.66 -0.19
CA VAL A 210 -3.19 8.93 0.92
C VAL A 210 -4.60 8.53 0.54
N LYS A 211 -4.86 7.22 0.58
CA LYS A 211 -6.18 6.64 0.33
C LYS A 211 -6.95 6.53 1.65
N LEU A 212 -7.99 7.35 1.74
CA LEU A 212 -8.98 7.38 2.82
C LEU A 212 -10.31 6.79 2.33
N VAL A 213 -11.20 6.54 3.27
CA VAL A 213 -12.58 6.16 3.01
C VAL A 213 -13.48 7.28 3.48
N ALA A 214 -14.55 7.56 2.72
CA ALA A 214 -15.57 8.50 3.14
C ALA A 214 -16.23 8.03 4.45
N GLU A 215 -16.18 8.90 5.45
CA GLU A 215 -16.93 8.86 6.69
C GLU A 215 -17.06 10.30 7.24
N ALA A 216 -17.94 10.52 8.21
CA ALA A 216 -18.05 11.83 8.84
C ALA A 216 -16.74 12.18 9.57
N GLY A 217 -16.19 13.37 9.33
CA GLY A 217 -14.91 13.81 9.91
C GLY A 217 -13.70 13.58 9.00
N VAL A 218 -13.89 12.95 7.84
CA VAL A 218 -12.81 12.74 6.87
C VAL A 218 -12.19 14.05 6.38
N GLY A 219 -12.95 15.16 6.36
CA GLY A 219 -12.42 16.48 5.99
C GLY A 219 -11.38 16.99 6.97
N THR A 220 -11.57 16.77 8.27
CA THR A 220 -10.57 17.10 9.31
C THR A 220 -9.31 16.27 9.13
N ILE A 221 -9.46 14.96 8.86
CA ILE A 221 -8.33 14.07 8.59
C ILE A 221 -7.59 14.55 7.33
N ALA A 222 -8.31 14.88 6.26
CA ALA A 222 -7.73 15.38 5.02
C ALA A 222 -6.93 16.68 5.21
N ALA A 223 -7.37 17.58 6.08
CA ALA A 223 -6.59 18.76 6.47
C ALA A 223 -5.26 18.37 7.15
N GLY A 224 -5.29 17.39 8.04
CA GLY A 224 -4.08 16.79 8.63
C GLY A 224 -3.16 16.20 7.55
N VAL A 225 -3.71 15.41 6.62
CA VAL A 225 -2.96 14.79 5.51
C VAL A 225 -2.31 15.83 4.59
N ALA A 226 -3.01 16.93 4.29
CA ALA A 226 -2.44 18.02 3.50
C ALA A 226 -1.28 18.72 4.23
N LYS A 227 -1.38 18.88 5.55
CA LYS A 227 -0.30 19.41 6.40
C LYS A 227 0.84 18.40 6.59
N ALA A 228 0.57 17.11 6.43
CA ALA A 228 1.56 16.03 6.43
C ALA A 228 2.30 15.88 5.09
N HIS A 229 2.14 16.85 4.16
CA HIS A 229 2.87 16.94 2.89
C HIS A 229 2.51 15.86 1.84
N ALA A 230 1.31 15.30 1.92
CA ALA A 230 0.77 14.50 0.82
C ALA A 230 0.53 15.37 -0.43
N ASP A 231 0.74 14.82 -1.62
CA ASP A 231 0.49 15.48 -2.91
C ASP A 231 -0.95 15.26 -3.41
N TYR A 232 -1.57 14.14 -3.02
CA TYR A 232 -2.99 13.88 -3.29
C TYR A 232 -3.70 13.13 -2.17
N ILE A 233 -5.01 13.28 -2.12
CA ILE A 233 -5.91 12.59 -1.19
C ILE A 233 -6.97 11.88 -2.02
N LEU A 234 -7.09 10.56 -1.84
CA LEU A 234 -8.15 9.75 -2.45
C LEU A 234 -9.26 9.51 -1.42
N ILE A 235 -10.47 9.98 -1.72
CA ILE A 235 -11.69 9.67 -0.95
C ILE A 235 -12.44 8.54 -1.63
N SER A 236 -12.41 7.36 -1.01
CA SER A 236 -13.08 6.15 -1.52
C SER A 236 -14.48 6.02 -0.94
N GLY A 237 -15.48 5.78 -1.77
CA GLY A 237 -16.85 5.50 -1.30
C GLY A 237 -17.05 4.06 -0.81
N HIS A 238 -18.04 3.85 0.07
CA HIS A 238 -18.42 2.53 0.59
C HIS A 238 -18.71 1.46 -0.49
N SER A 239 -19.13 1.90 -1.68
CA SER A 239 -19.48 1.04 -2.81
C SER A 239 -18.27 0.49 -3.60
N GLY A 240 -17.05 0.72 -3.11
CA GLY A 240 -15.82 0.19 -3.70
C GLY A 240 -15.80 -1.35 -3.76
N GLY A 241 -15.19 -1.90 -4.82
CA GLY A 241 -15.06 -3.35 -4.99
C GLY A 241 -14.09 -4.00 -3.99
N THR A 242 -14.10 -5.34 -3.94
CA THR A 242 -13.11 -6.14 -3.21
C THR A 242 -13.02 -7.55 -3.77
N GLY A 243 -11.81 -8.14 -3.71
CA GLY A 243 -11.60 -9.55 -4.00
C GLY A 243 -12.06 -10.47 -2.87
N ALA A 244 -11.91 -10.04 -1.61
CA ALA A 244 -12.30 -10.77 -0.41
C ALA A 244 -12.49 -9.81 0.78
N SER A 245 -13.63 -9.93 1.47
CA SER A 245 -13.99 -9.14 2.65
C SER A 245 -15.21 -9.75 3.34
N PRO A 246 -15.38 -9.54 4.65
CA PRO A 246 -16.61 -9.90 5.35
C PRO A 246 -17.83 -9.20 4.74
N LEU A 247 -18.95 -9.92 4.64
CA LEU A 247 -20.19 -9.35 4.10
C LEU A 247 -20.71 -8.20 4.97
N SER A 248 -20.49 -8.26 6.28
CA SER A 248 -20.83 -7.18 7.22
C SER A 248 -20.17 -5.87 6.81
N SER A 249 -18.87 -5.88 6.54
CA SER A 249 -18.10 -4.68 6.20
C SER A 249 -18.53 -4.10 4.84
N ILE A 250 -18.75 -4.96 3.84
CA ILE A 250 -19.26 -4.56 2.52
C ILE A 250 -20.64 -3.86 2.61
N LYS A 251 -21.46 -4.23 3.60
CA LYS A 251 -22.84 -3.74 3.72
C LYS A 251 -23.02 -2.60 4.71
N TYR A 252 -22.16 -2.49 5.71
CA TYR A 252 -22.42 -1.64 6.88
C TYR A 252 -21.27 -0.71 7.27
N ALA A 253 -20.16 -0.69 6.52
CA ALA A 253 -19.02 0.19 6.83
C ALA A 253 -18.72 1.17 5.68
N GLY A 254 -18.38 2.41 6.04
CA GLY A 254 -18.14 3.53 5.11
C GLY A 254 -19.43 4.23 4.65
N VAL A 255 -19.29 5.40 4.04
CA VAL A 255 -20.42 6.18 3.48
C VAL A 255 -20.24 6.49 1.98
N PRO A 256 -21.25 7.04 1.28
CA PRO A 256 -21.11 7.49 -0.11
C PRO A 256 -19.97 8.52 -0.28
N TRP A 257 -19.24 8.43 -1.39
CA TRP A 257 -18.12 9.33 -1.65
C TRP A 257 -18.58 10.77 -1.84
N GLU A 258 -19.82 11.00 -2.26
CA GLU A 258 -20.41 12.33 -2.42
C GLU A 258 -20.33 13.14 -1.11
N LEU A 259 -20.57 12.49 0.03
CA LEU A 259 -20.48 13.10 1.35
C LEU A 259 -19.03 13.41 1.72
N GLY A 260 -18.17 12.40 1.69
CA GLY A 260 -16.77 12.55 2.12
C GLY A 260 -15.94 13.48 1.21
N LEU A 261 -16.22 13.47 -0.10
CA LEU A 261 -15.56 14.34 -1.07
C LEU A 261 -15.98 15.80 -0.85
N ALA A 262 -17.27 16.07 -0.69
CA ALA A 262 -17.77 17.41 -0.39
C ALA A 262 -17.20 17.95 0.93
N GLU A 263 -17.22 17.13 2.00
CA GLU A 263 -16.64 17.50 3.29
C GLU A 263 -15.15 17.83 3.15
N THR A 264 -14.39 16.98 2.44
CA THR A 264 -12.96 17.18 2.19
C THR A 264 -12.69 18.47 1.40
N GLN A 265 -13.43 18.70 0.31
CA GLN A 265 -13.34 19.92 -0.49
C GLN A 265 -13.59 21.15 0.39
N GLN A 266 -14.69 21.15 1.14
CA GLN A 266 -15.10 22.27 1.97
C GLN A 266 -14.07 22.55 3.08
N THR A 267 -13.65 21.54 3.83
CA THR A 267 -12.67 21.71 4.91
C THR A 267 -11.33 22.22 4.39
N LEU A 268 -10.82 21.67 3.28
CA LEU A 268 -9.54 22.11 2.72
C LEU A 268 -9.58 23.55 2.21
N VAL A 269 -10.69 23.97 1.61
CA VAL A 269 -10.87 25.37 1.16
C VAL A 269 -10.95 26.30 2.37
N LEU A 270 -11.75 25.96 3.38
CA LEU A 270 -11.93 26.78 4.59
C LEU A 270 -10.65 26.95 5.43
N ASN A 271 -9.67 26.05 5.27
CA ASN A 271 -8.40 26.08 5.98
C ASN A 271 -7.21 26.54 5.12
N ASP A 272 -7.43 27.04 3.90
CA ASP A 272 -6.37 27.43 2.95
C ASP A 272 -5.34 26.31 2.67
N LEU A 273 -5.85 25.08 2.55
CA LEU A 273 -5.05 23.89 2.24
C LEU A 273 -5.37 23.32 0.85
N ARG A 274 -6.49 23.71 0.23
CA ARG A 274 -6.97 23.11 -1.02
C ARG A 274 -6.01 23.27 -2.20
N SER A 275 -5.24 24.35 -2.23
CA SER A 275 -4.22 24.61 -3.25
C SER A 275 -3.03 23.64 -3.21
N ARG A 276 -2.83 22.91 -2.09
CA ARG A 276 -1.65 22.07 -1.84
C ARG A 276 -1.82 20.63 -2.30
N VAL A 277 -3.06 20.14 -2.33
CA VAL A 277 -3.34 18.71 -2.56
C VAL A 277 -4.32 18.52 -3.70
N ARG A 278 -4.07 17.50 -4.52
CA ARG A 278 -5.03 17.03 -5.52
C ARG A 278 -6.05 16.11 -4.87
N LEU A 279 -7.34 16.27 -5.21
CA LEU A 279 -8.37 15.34 -4.75
C LEU A 279 -8.66 14.29 -5.82
N ARG A 280 -8.70 13.02 -5.40
CA ARG A 280 -9.13 11.88 -6.20
C ARG A 280 -10.35 11.24 -5.54
N THR A 281 -11.24 10.66 -6.33
CA THR A 281 -12.34 9.85 -5.76
C THR A 281 -12.55 8.56 -6.53
N ASP A 282 -12.97 7.52 -5.81
CA ASP A 282 -13.43 6.25 -6.39
C ASP A 282 -14.66 5.74 -5.61
N GLY A 283 -15.31 4.70 -6.12
CA GLY A 283 -16.49 4.09 -5.48
C GLY A 283 -17.69 4.01 -6.42
N GLY A 284 -17.63 3.05 -7.35
CA GLY A 284 -18.74 2.76 -8.26
C GLY A 284 -18.96 3.82 -9.35
N LEU A 285 -17.91 4.55 -9.75
CA LEU A 285 -17.95 5.41 -10.94
C LEU A 285 -18.05 4.54 -12.20
N GLN A 286 -18.98 4.89 -13.10
CA GLN A 286 -19.30 4.13 -14.31
C GLN A 286 -19.53 5.03 -15.53
N THR A 287 -20.05 6.25 -15.36
CA THR A 287 -20.46 7.13 -16.47
C THR A 287 -19.80 8.50 -16.41
N ALA A 288 -19.91 9.28 -17.49
CA ALA A 288 -19.39 10.65 -17.52
C ALA A 288 -20.10 11.55 -16.52
N ARG A 289 -21.40 11.32 -16.29
CA ARG A 289 -22.16 12.02 -15.25
C ARG A 289 -21.54 11.83 -13.86
N ASP A 290 -21.10 10.61 -13.53
CA ASP A 290 -20.41 10.35 -12.26
C ASP A 290 -19.11 11.17 -12.14
N VAL A 291 -18.32 11.22 -13.22
CA VAL A 291 -17.06 11.98 -13.29
C VAL A 291 -17.31 13.48 -13.13
N VAL A 292 -18.30 14.02 -13.83
CA VAL A 292 -18.61 15.47 -13.81
C VAL A 292 -19.16 15.88 -12.44
N ILE A 293 -20.04 15.07 -11.82
CA ILE A 293 -20.51 15.33 -10.46
C ILE A 293 -19.35 15.28 -9.47
N ALA A 294 -18.47 14.28 -9.56
CA ALA A 294 -17.28 14.21 -8.73
C ALA A 294 -16.39 15.44 -8.91
N ALA A 295 -16.21 15.93 -10.14
CA ALA A 295 -15.44 17.14 -10.43
C ALA A 295 -16.06 18.38 -9.76
N LEU A 296 -17.37 18.57 -9.93
CA LEU A 296 -18.11 19.69 -9.32
C LEU A 296 -18.07 19.66 -7.79
N LEU A 297 -18.02 18.46 -7.19
CA LEU A 297 -17.82 18.27 -5.75
C LEU A 297 -16.36 18.42 -5.28
N GLY A 298 -15.40 18.54 -6.20
CA GLY A 298 -14.01 18.92 -5.89
C GLY A 298 -12.93 17.95 -6.35
N ALA A 299 -13.27 16.80 -6.94
CA ALA A 299 -12.27 15.86 -7.44
C ALA A 299 -11.58 16.37 -8.73
N GLU A 300 -10.31 16.03 -8.88
CA GLU A 300 -9.49 16.32 -10.07
C GLU A 300 -9.12 15.03 -10.82
N GLU A 301 -9.19 13.88 -10.14
CA GLU A 301 -8.89 12.55 -10.68
C GLU A 301 -9.92 11.51 -10.26
N PHE A 302 -10.16 10.51 -11.11
CA PHE A 302 -11.32 9.61 -11.01
C PHE A 302 -10.87 8.15 -11.09
N GLY A 303 -11.16 7.39 -10.04
CA GLY A 303 -10.75 6.01 -9.88
C GLY A 303 -11.81 5.00 -10.31
N PHE A 304 -11.40 4.02 -11.11
CA PHE A 304 -12.25 2.96 -11.64
C PHE A 304 -11.65 1.59 -11.31
N GLY A 305 -12.40 0.77 -10.57
CA GLY A 305 -12.04 -0.63 -10.32
C GLY A 305 -12.93 -1.57 -11.11
N THR A 306 -14.17 -1.75 -10.64
CA THR A 306 -15.13 -2.70 -11.21
C THR A 306 -15.45 -2.42 -12.68
N ALA A 307 -15.60 -1.14 -13.09
CA ALA A 307 -15.88 -0.81 -14.50
C ALA A 307 -14.74 -1.27 -15.43
N ALA A 308 -13.47 -1.08 -15.01
CA ALA A 308 -12.31 -1.55 -15.75
C ALA A 308 -12.25 -3.09 -15.81
N LEU A 309 -12.61 -3.78 -14.72
CA LEU A 309 -12.71 -5.24 -14.72
C LEU A 309 -13.83 -5.75 -15.63
N VAL A 310 -14.98 -5.07 -15.66
CA VAL A 310 -16.08 -5.42 -16.56
C VAL A 310 -15.69 -5.21 -18.02
N ALA A 311 -14.95 -4.14 -18.33
CA ALA A 311 -14.44 -3.87 -19.67
C ALA A 311 -13.58 -5.02 -20.23
N ILE A 312 -12.81 -5.70 -19.37
CA ILE A 312 -11.97 -6.86 -19.74
C ILE A 312 -12.67 -8.22 -19.52
N GLY A 313 -14.00 -8.22 -19.33
CA GLY A 313 -14.80 -9.44 -19.33
C GLY A 313 -15.21 -9.97 -17.94
N CYS A 314 -15.20 -9.17 -16.88
CA CYS A 314 -15.82 -9.58 -15.61
C CYS A 314 -17.33 -9.76 -15.81
N ASP A 315 -17.84 -10.94 -15.47
CA ASP A 315 -19.26 -11.31 -15.57
C ASP A 315 -20.06 -10.99 -14.29
N MET A 316 -19.39 -10.41 -13.28
CA MET A 316 -19.95 -10.13 -11.97
C MET A 316 -20.51 -11.37 -11.25
N ALA A 317 -19.88 -12.54 -11.42
CA ALA A 317 -20.21 -13.76 -10.69
C ALA A 317 -20.02 -13.66 -9.16
N ARG A 318 -19.24 -12.68 -8.67
CA ARG A 318 -18.95 -12.42 -7.24
C ARG A 318 -18.28 -13.60 -6.51
N GLN A 319 -17.52 -14.41 -7.24
CA GLN A 319 -16.76 -15.56 -6.72
C GLN A 319 -15.25 -15.27 -6.60
N CYS A 320 -14.86 -13.99 -6.52
CA CYS A 320 -13.46 -13.55 -6.55
C CYS A 320 -12.60 -14.18 -5.44
N HIS A 321 -13.20 -14.40 -4.27
CA HIS A 321 -12.58 -15.00 -3.09
C HIS A 321 -12.51 -16.53 -3.14
N LEU A 322 -13.27 -17.18 -4.04
CA LEU A 322 -13.32 -18.64 -4.17
C LEU A 322 -12.30 -19.19 -5.16
N ASN A 323 -11.57 -18.31 -5.86
CA ASN A 323 -10.62 -18.68 -6.90
C ASN A 323 -11.24 -19.39 -8.11
N THR A 324 -12.57 -19.35 -8.25
CA THR A 324 -13.34 -19.99 -9.33
C THR A 324 -13.82 -18.99 -10.39
N CYS A 325 -13.09 -17.89 -10.62
CA CYS A 325 -13.49 -16.87 -11.57
C CYS A 325 -13.68 -17.48 -12.98
N PRO A 326 -14.88 -17.40 -13.57
CA PRO A 326 -15.18 -18.10 -14.83
C PRO A 326 -14.48 -17.49 -16.04
N THR A 327 -14.05 -16.23 -15.95
CA THR A 327 -13.43 -15.46 -17.03
C THR A 327 -11.92 -15.22 -16.81
N GLY A 328 -11.30 -15.90 -15.84
CA GLY A 328 -9.85 -15.85 -15.65
C GLY A 328 -9.31 -14.56 -15.04
N ILE A 329 -10.17 -13.67 -14.54
CA ILE A 329 -9.78 -12.36 -13.98
C ILE A 329 -9.37 -12.46 -12.50
N ALA A 330 -10.23 -12.99 -11.64
CA ALA A 330 -10.02 -12.99 -10.18
C ALA A 330 -9.64 -14.38 -9.66
N THR A 331 -8.68 -15.04 -10.31
CA THR A 331 -8.24 -16.41 -10.00
C THR A 331 -6.75 -16.59 -10.25
N GLN A 332 -6.13 -17.48 -9.48
CA GLN A 332 -4.76 -17.94 -9.66
C GLN A 332 -4.69 -19.34 -10.29
N ARG A 333 -5.84 -20.00 -10.50
CA ARG A 333 -5.90 -21.31 -11.14
C ARG A 333 -5.56 -21.22 -12.62
N GLU A 334 -4.60 -22.01 -13.07
CA GLU A 334 -4.11 -22.00 -14.44
C GLU A 334 -5.21 -22.36 -15.46
N ASP A 335 -6.04 -23.37 -15.16
CA ASP A 335 -7.13 -23.80 -16.03
C ASP A 335 -8.22 -22.73 -16.25
N LEU A 336 -8.39 -21.84 -15.27
CA LEU A 336 -9.32 -20.72 -15.35
C LEU A 336 -8.66 -19.46 -15.92
N ARG A 337 -7.39 -19.21 -15.61
CA ARG A 337 -6.60 -18.13 -16.22
C ARG A 337 -6.49 -18.28 -17.73
N ALA A 338 -6.38 -19.52 -18.23
CA ALA A 338 -6.41 -19.82 -19.66
C ALA A 338 -7.72 -19.38 -20.37
N ARG A 339 -8.78 -19.03 -19.63
CA ARG A 339 -10.04 -18.51 -20.16
C ARG A 339 -10.08 -16.99 -20.27
N PHE A 340 -9.05 -16.30 -19.79
CA PHE A 340 -8.96 -14.85 -19.87
C PHE A 340 -8.85 -14.40 -21.33
N LYS A 341 -9.73 -13.49 -21.74
CA LYS A 341 -9.80 -12.94 -23.11
C LYS A 341 -9.69 -11.41 -23.15
N GLY A 342 -9.44 -10.79 -21.99
CA GLY A 342 -9.40 -9.35 -21.87
C GLY A 342 -8.19 -8.75 -22.57
N THR A 343 -8.36 -7.64 -23.28
CA THR A 343 -7.26 -6.96 -24.00
C THR A 343 -7.10 -5.50 -23.55
N PRO A 344 -5.90 -4.91 -23.71
CA PRO A 344 -5.70 -3.50 -23.41
C PRO A 344 -6.64 -2.57 -24.19
N GLU A 345 -6.93 -2.91 -25.44
CA GLU A 345 -7.80 -2.15 -26.34
C GLU A 345 -9.22 -2.01 -25.77
N GLN A 346 -9.74 -3.04 -25.11
CA GLN A 346 -11.07 -2.99 -24.49
C GLN A 346 -11.18 -1.90 -23.41
N VAL A 347 -10.14 -1.78 -22.58
CA VAL A 347 -10.05 -0.75 -21.53
C VAL A 347 -9.92 0.63 -22.16
N ILE A 348 -9.07 0.75 -23.19
CA ILE A 348 -8.85 2.00 -23.93
C ILE A 348 -10.13 2.47 -24.60
N ASN A 349 -10.88 1.57 -25.24
CA ASN A 349 -12.16 1.86 -25.89
C ASN A 349 -13.17 2.40 -24.88
N PHE A 350 -13.34 1.72 -23.74
CA PHE A 350 -14.25 2.17 -22.69
C PHE A 350 -13.87 3.57 -22.17
N PHE A 351 -12.61 3.80 -21.81
CA PHE A 351 -12.18 5.10 -21.29
C PHE A 351 -12.22 6.21 -22.34
N THR A 352 -12.03 5.89 -23.61
CA THR A 352 -12.16 6.87 -24.70
C THR A 352 -13.61 7.31 -24.86
N GLN A 353 -14.57 6.38 -24.88
CA GLN A 353 -16.00 6.75 -24.94
C GLN A 353 -16.46 7.51 -23.70
N LEU A 354 -15.99 7.10 -22.52
CA LEU A 354 -16.24 7.82 -21.27
C LEU A 354 -15.71 9.26 -21.32
N ALA A 355 -14.48 9.46 -21.78
CA ALA A 355 -13.86 10.78 -21.89
C ALA A 355 -14.56 11.66 -22.93
N GLU A 356 -14.94 11.12 -24.09
CA GLU A 356 -15.74 11.85 -25.08
C GLU A 356 -17.07 12.32 -24.50
N ASP A 357 -17.73 11.49 -23.71
CA ASP A 357 -18.99 11.86 -23.07
C ASP A 357 -18.81 12.93 -21.97
N VAL A 358 -17.69 12.92 -21.25
CA VAL A 358 -17.32 14.03 -20.35
C VAL A 358 -17.20 15.35 -21.13
N ARG A 359 -16.66 15.35 -22.35
CA ARG A 359 -16.57 16.56 -23.18
C ARG A 359 -17.95 17.14 -23.50
N HIS A 360 -18.94 16.28 -23.72
CA HIS A 360 -20.32 16.73 -23.95
C HIS A 360 -20.92 17.43 -22.73
N TYR A 361 -20.69 16.90 -21.53
CA TYR A 361 -21.10 17.56 -20.30
C TYR A 361 -20.37 18.89 -20.09
N LEU A 362 -19.06 18.97 -20.36
CA LEU A 362 -18.32 20.22 -20.28
C LEU A 362 -18.86 21.28 -21.25
N ALA A 363 -19.12 20.89 -22.51
CA ALA A 363 -19.74 21.75 -23.51
C ALA A 363 -21.11 22.27 -23.03
N GLN A 364 -21.96 21.39 -22.50
CA GLN A 364 -23.27 21.75 -21.94
C GLN A 364 -23.15 22.73 -20.76
N LEU A 365 -22.16 22.51 -19.88
CA LEU A 365 -21.88 23.35 -18.71
C LEU A 365 -21.18 24.67 -19.08
N GLY A 366 -20.82 24.89 -20.35
CA GLY A 366 -20.13 26.09 -20.81
C GLY A 366 -18.64 26.13 -20.48
N ALA A 367 -18.04 24.97 -20.14
CA ALA A 367 -16.65 24.84 -19.75
C ALA A 367 -15.81 24.26 -20.90
N ARG A 368 -14.61 24.81 -21.11
CA ARG A 368 -13.66 24.31 -22.13
C ARG A 368 -12.71 23.27 -21.56
N ARG A 369 -12.55 23.23 -20.23
CA ARG A 369 -11.65 22.31 -19.54
C ARG A 369 -12.30 21.76 -18.28
N LEU A 370 -12.00 20.52 -17.92
CA LEU A 370 -12.45 19.89 -16.69
C LEU A 370 -11.99 20.68 -15.45
N ASP A 371 -10.79 21.25 -15.52
CA ASP A 371 -10.23 22.12 -14.47
C ASP A 371 -11.12 23.34 -14.16
N GLU A 372 -11.92 23.83 -15.12
CA GLU A 372 -12.79 24.99 -14.95
C GLU A 372 -14.03 24.70 -14.09
N ILE A 373 -14.40 23.41 -13.98
CA ILE A 373 -15.57 22.97 -13.20
C ILE A 373 -15.21 22.39 -11.83
N VAL A 374 -13.93 22.13 -11.55
CA VAL A 374 -13.52 21.52 -10.27
C VAL A 374 -13.97 22.38 -9.09
N GLY A 375 -14.79 21.80 -8.20
CA GLY A 375 -15.34 22.46 -7.02
C GLY A 375 -16.38 23.55 -7.31
N ARG A 376 -16.90 23.65 -8.55
CA ARG A 376 -17.98 24.58 -8.94
C ARG A 376 -19.35 24.05 -8.53
N VAL A 377 -19.51 23.73 -7.25
CA VAL A 377 -20.73 23.11 -6.71
C VAL A 377 -22.00 23.92 -6.96
N GLU A 378 -21.89 25.23 -7.18
CA GLU A 378 -23.02 26.07 -7.55
C GLU A 378 -23.68 25.69 -8.89
N LEU A 379 -23.01 24.91 -9.75
CA LEU A 379 -23.54 24.34 -11.00
C LEU A 379 -24.42 23.10 -10.77
N LEU A 380 -24.49 22.62 -9.52
CA LEU A 380 -25.39 21.55 -9.10
C LEU A 380 -26.61 22.12 -8.35
N GLU A 381 -27.73 21.43 -8.49
CA GLU A 381 -28.90 21.56 -7.63
C GLU A 381 -29.44 20.19 -7.27
N GLN A 382 -30.24 20.10 -6.20
CA GLN A 382 -31.03 18.91 -5.95
C GLN A 382 -32.07 18.76 -7.07
N ALA A 383 -32.18 17.55 -7.62
CA ALA A 383 -33.12 17.25 -8.68
C ALA A 383 -34.56 17.55 -8.25
N LYS A 384 -35.38 18.05 -9.18
CA LYS A 384 -36.80 18.30 -8.96
C LYS A 384 -37.58 17.02 -9.23
N ASN A 385 -38.76 16.87 -8.60
CA ASN A 385 -39.64 15.71 -8.76
C ASN A 385 -38.97 14.37 -8.37
N ILE A 386 -38.23 14.37 -7.26
CA ILE A 386 -37.73 13.14 -6.65
C ILE A 386 -38.92 12.44 -5.98
N ASP A 387 -39.19 11.19 -6.35
CA ASP A 387 -40.18 10.34 -5.69
C ASP A 387 -39.55 9.49 -4.58
N GLY A 388 -40.38 9.01 -3.65
CA GLY A 388 -39.98 8.05 -2.62
C GLY A 388 -39.08 8.62 -1.52
N PRO A 389 -38.34 7.77 -0.78
CA PRO A 389 -37.53 8.19 0.37
C PRO A 389 -36.44 9.22 0.05
N GLY A 390 -35.97 9.30 -1.20
CA GLY A 390 -34.97 10.30 -1.60
C GLY A 390 -35.49 11.73 -1.49
N ALA A 391 -36.80 11.94 -1.59
CA ALA A 391 -37.44 13.25 -1.50
C ALA A 391 -37.33 13.89 -0.11
N THR A 392 -37.05 13.10 0.93
CA THR A 392 -36.94 13.58 2.31
C THR A 392 -35.52 13.99 2.69
N LEU A 393 -34.54 13.81 1.80
CA LEU A 393 -33.14 14.13 2.06
C LEU A 393 -32.85 15.61 1.81
N ASP A 394 -32.14 16.23 2.75
CA ASP A 394 -31.56 17.57 2.59
C ASP A 394 -30.13 17.45 2.05
N LEU A 395 -29.94 17.86 0.78
CA LEU A 395 -28.63 17.86 0.12
C LEU A 395 -27.95 19.23 0.17
N SER A 396 -28.51 20.21 0.88
CA SER A 396 -27.89 21.52 1.04
C SER A 396 -26.47 21.47 1.64
N PRO A 397 -26.12 20.55 2.58
CA PRO A 397 -24.76 20.49 3.12
C PRO A 397 -23.71 20.09 2.07
N ILE A 398 -24.02 19.15 1.17
CA ILE A 398 -23.09 18.76 0.10
C ILE A 398 -23.01 19.81 -1.02
N LEU A 399 -24.04 20.65 -1.15
CA LEU A 399 -24.12 21.71 -2.17
C LEU A 399 -23.61 23.08 -1.68
N ALA A 400 -23.11 23.16 -0.44
CA ALA A 400 -22.60 24.40 0.11
C ALA A 400 -21.31 24.85 -0.60
N VAL A 401 -21.28 26.09 -1.08
CA VAL A 401 -20.09 26.71 -1.70
C VAL A 401 -19.12 27.11 -0.58
N PRO A 402 -17.90 26.53 -0.52
CA PRO A 402 -16.94 26.88 0.52
C PRO A 402 -16.12 28.12 0.14
N GLY A 403 -15.82 28.95 1.14
CA GLY A 403 -14.90 30.10 1.00
C GLY A 403 -15.42 31.25 0.14
N GLY A 404 -14.55 32.24 -0.10
CA GLY A 404 -14.84 33.37 -0.99
C GLY A 404 -14.66 33.02 -2.48
N PRO A 405 -15.04 33.92 -3.40
CA PRO A 405 -14.92 33.70 -4.85
C PRO A 405 -13.52 33.35 -5.33
N ASP A 406 -12.49 33.92 -4.69
CA ASP A 406 -11.08 33.76 -5.06
C ASP A 406 -10.38 32.57 -4.36
N ALA A 407 -11.09 31.86 -3.47
CA ALA A 407 -10.50 30.75 -2.74
C ALA A 407 -10.11 29.61 -3.70
N PRO A 408 -8.88 29.05 -3.63
CA PRO A 408 -8.48 27.94 -4.49
C PRO A 408 -9.39 26.74 -4.33
N ARG A 409 -10.04 26.30 -5.41
CA ARG A 409 -10.93 25.14 -5.41
C ARG A 409 -10.29 23.84 -5.89
N ARG A 410 -9.07 23.94 -6.41
CA ARG A 410 -8.27 22.84 -6.97
C ARG A 410 -6.81 22.95 -6.54
N CYS A 411 -6.03 21.90 -6.80
CA CYS A 411 -4.60 21.93 -6.54
C CYS A 411 -3.93 22.92 -7.50
N LEU A 412 -3.06 23.78 -6.97
CA LEU A 412 -2.28 24.76 -7.74
C LEU A 412 -0.78 24.44 -7.74
N ARG A 413 -0.38 23.42 -6.98
CA ARG A 413 1.00 22.96 -6.85
C ARG A 413 1.18 21.63 -7.56
N GLU A 414 2.37 21.41 -8.11
CA GLU A 414 2.72 20.10 -8.66
C GLU A 414 3.03 19.09 -7.55
N ARG A 415 3.73 19.56 -6.51
CA ARG A 415 4.13 18.80 -5.33
C ARG A 415 3.95 19.63 -4.06
N ASN A 416 3.66 18.94 -2.97
CA ASN A 416 3.55 19.46 -1.61
C ASN A 416 4.78 19.01 -0.82
N ASP A 417 5.95 19.56 -1.14
CA ASP A 417 7.21 19.14 -0.53
C ASP A 417 7.39 19.73 0.88
N PHE A 418 8.35 19.18 1.63
CA PHE A 418 8.64 19.59 3.00
C PHE A 418 9.48 20.86 3.02
N ASP A 419 8.97 21.90 3.66
CA ASP A 419 9.71 23.13 3.95
C ASP A 419 10.26 23.05 5.38
N ASP A 420 11.28 22.21 5.61
CA ASP A 420 11.79 21.94 6.95
C ASP A 420 12.65 23.11 7.47
N VAL A 421 12.33 23.59 8.68
CA VAL A 421 13.04 24.69 9.34
C VAL A 421 14.46 24.27 9.71
N SER A 422 14.74 22.97 9.85
CA SER A 422 16.09 22.46 10.13
C SER A 422 17.04 22.46 8.92
N GLY A 423 16.58 22.85 7.73
CA GLY A 423 17.37 22.83 6.50
C GLY A 423 17.20 21.52 5.70
N PRO A 424 17.99 21.33 4.63
CA PRO A 424 17.86 20.17 3.75
C PRO A 424 18.17 18.85 4.47
N PRO A 425 17.62 17.71 4.01
CA PRO A 425 17.93 16.39 4.55
C PRO A 425 19.45 16.12 4.61
N LEU A 426 19.91 15.45 5.67
CA LEU A 426 21.32 15.05 5.81
C LEU A 426 21.79 14.20 4.62
N ASP A 427 20.88 13.39 4.07
CA ASP A 427 21.13 12.55 2.89
C ASP A 427 21.57 13.34 1.66
N ASP A 428 21.19 14.62 1.52
CA ASP A 428 21.63 15.44 0.38
C ASP A 428 23.15 15.66 0.42
N GLN A 429 23.71 15.92 1.61
CA GLN A 429 25.15 16.08 1.82
C GLN A 429 25.91 14.76 1.71
N ILE A 430 25.29 13.66 2.15
CA ILE A 430 25.90 12.33 2.06
C ILE A 430 25.91 11.85 0.60
N LEU A 431 24.85 12.15 -0.17
CA LEU A 431 24.72 11.72 -1.55
C LEU A 431 25.83 12.29 -2.44
N GLU A 432 26.20 13.55 -2.27
CA GLU A 432 27.32 14.17 -2.99
C GLU A 432 28.64 13.41 -2.79
N GLN A 433 28.92 12.98 -1.56
CA GLN A 433 30.10 12.18 -1.22
C GLN A 433 30.00 10.73 -1.70
N ALA A 434 28.79 10.23 -1.89
CA ALA A 434 28.51 8.88 -2.36
C ALA A 434 28.56 8.72 -3.89
N LEU A 435 28.62 9.80 -4.66
CA LEU A 435 28.61 9.76 -6.13
C LEU A 435 29.67 8.83 -6.73
N PRO A 436 30.93 8.79 -6.27
CA PRO A 436 31.90 7.85 -6.84
C PRO A 436 31.52 6.38 -6.70
N ALA A 437 30.83 6.03 -5.61
CA ALA A 437 30.33 4.68 -5.42
C ALA A 437 29.14 4.38 -6.33
N ILE A 438 28.23 5.34 -6.51
CA ILE A 438 27.01 5.19 -7.30
C ILE A 438 27.33 5.18 -8.82
N GLU A 439 28.19 6.09 -9.27
CA GLU A 439 28.44 6.29 -10.71
C GLU A 439 29.52 5.34 -11.21
N GLU A 440 30.62 5.19 -10.46
CA GLU A 440 31.83 4.46 -10.87
C GLU A 440 31.96 3.07 -10.20
N GLY A 441 31.14 2.75 -9.19
CA GLY A 441 31.27 1.51 -8.43
C GLY A 441 32.48 1.49 -7.49
N ARG A 442 33.06 2.66 -7.17
CA ARG A 442 34.24 2.79 -6.30
C ARG A 442 33.83 2.88 -4.82
N PRO A 443 34.27 1.97 -3.93
CA PRO A 443 33.89 2.03 -2.53
C PRO A 443 34.23 3.35 -1.84
N VAL A 444 33.30 3.85 -1.03
CA VAL A 444 33.45 5.09 -0.26
C VAL A 444 33.12 4.88 1.22
N ARG A 445 33.85 5.59 2.07
CA ARG A 445 33.58 5.70 3.51
C ARG A 445 33.26 7.14 3.83
N ILE A 446 32.10 7.36 4.45
CA ILE A 446 31.60 8.69 4.79
C ILE A 446 31.40 8.74 6.30
N THR A 447 31.80 9.84 6.93
CA THR A 447 31.60 10.06 8.37
C THR A 447 30.79 11.32 8.60
N ALA A 448 29.74 11.24 9.42
CA ALA A 448 28.91 12.39 9.75
C ALA A 448 28.35 12.35 11.18
N GLN A 449 27.94 13.50 11.70
CA GLN A 449 27.19 13.59 12.96
C GLN A 449 25.70 13.48 12.68
N VAL A 450 24.97 12.80 13.56
CA VAL A 450 23.51 12.65 13.45
C VAL A 450 22.80 13.15 14.71
N ARG A 451 21.63 13.75 14.53
CA ARG A 451 20.75 14.25 15.59
C ARG A 451 19.32 13.80 15.30
N ASN A 452 18.47 13.79 16.33
CA ASN A 452 17.12 13.21 16.25
C ASN A 452 16.19 13.86 15.19
N HIS A 453 16.47 15.06 14.72
CA HIS A 453 15.74 15.70 13.62
C HIS A 453 16.21 15.24 12.23
N HIS A 454 17.39 14.60 12.11
CA HIS A 454 17.82 13.94 10.90
C HIS A 454 17.09 12.61 10.76
N ARG A 455 15.99 12.64 10.01
CA ARG A 455 15.06 11.53 9.79
C ARG A 455 15.39 10.81 8.48
N ALA A 456 15.02 9.53 8.40
CA ALA A 456 15.17 8.69 7.22
C ALA A 456 16.60 8.65 6.62
N VAL A 457 17.63 8.84 7.45
CA VAL A 457 19.02 8.88 6.98
C VAL A 457 19.37 7.54 6.32
N GLY A 458 19.88 7.61 5.08
CA GLY A 458 20.20 6.48 4.21
C GLY A 458 19.12 6.13 3.18
N ALA A 459 17.88 6.61 3.33
CA ALA A 459 16.78 6.27 2.43
C ALA A 459 17.00 6.80 1.01
N ARG A 460 17.55 8.01 0.85
CA ARG A 460 17.81 8.60 -0.46
C ARG A 460 18.97 7.92 -1.16
N LEU A 461 19.99 7.51 -0.41
CA LEU A 461 21.08 6.67 -0.93
C LEU A 461 20.53 5.34 -1.44
N ALA A 462 19.66 4.70 -0.66
CA ALA A 462 19.08 3.42 -1.03
C ALA A 462 18.25 3.52 -2.31
N GLY A 463 17.43 4.55 -2.43
CA GLY A 463 16.67 4.84 -3.64
C GLY A 463 17.56 5.08 -4.86
N THR A 464 18.61 5.87 -4.70
CA THR A 464 19.56 6.19 -5.77
C THR A 464 20.33 4.94 -6.23
N LEU A 465 20.84 4.14 -5.30
CA LEU A 465 21.47 2.85 -5.62
C LEU A 465 20.50 1.90 -6.32
N SER A 466 19.26 1.81 -5.85
CA SER A 466 18.27 0.92 -6.44
C SER A 466 17.92 1.32 -7.88
N LEU A 467 17.88 2.61 -8.20
CA LEU A 467 17.68 3.08 -9.58
C LEU A 467 18.89 2.77 -10.46
N ARG A 468 20.10 2.88 -9.90
CA ARG A 468 21.36 2.66 -10.62
C ARG A 468 21.62 1.20 -10.93
N TYR A 469 21.53 0.36 -9.90
CA TYR A 469 21.92 -1.05 -9.95
C TYR A 469 20.73 -1.99 -10.19
N GLY A 470 19.51 -1.59 -9.78
CA GLY A 470 18.33 -2.40 -10.01
C GLY A 470 18.45 -3.80 -9.42
N ARG A 471 18.41 -4.84 -10.27
CA ARG A 471 18.63 -6.25 -9.87
C ARG A 471 20.07 -6.59 -9.55
N GLU A 472 21.03 -5.79 -10.00
CA GLU A 472 22.43 -5.98 -9.64
C GLU A 472 22.58 -5.78 -8.13
N ARG A 473 23.35 -6.68 -7.51
CA ARG A 473 23.65 -6.61 -6.08
C ARG A 473 25.06 -6.08 -5.93
N PRO A 474 25.24 -4.77 -5.71
CA PRO A 474 26.57 -4.22 -5.45
C PRO A 474 27.18 -4.87 -4.20
N PRO A 475 28.52 -4.95 -4.12
CA PRO A 475 29.20 -5.57 -2.99
C PRO A 475 28.85 -4.85 -1.67
N ALA A 476 28.76 -5.61 -0.58
CA ALA A 476 28.48 -5.06 0.74
C ALA A 476 29.48 -3.97 1.12
N GLY A 477 28.99 -2.85 1.68
CA GLY A 477 29.83 -1.71 2.04
C GLY A 477 30.42 -0.94 0.87
N LEU A 478 29.83 -1.03 -0.34
CA LEU A 478 30.14 -0.11 -1.44
C LEU A 478 30.02 1.36 -0.98
N ILE A 479 29.00 1.67 -0.18
CA ILE A 479 28.93 2.90 0.60
C ILE A 479 28.84 2.50 2.08
N GLU A 480 29.85 2.88 2.84
CA GLU A 480 29.87 2.72 4.30
C GLU A 480 29.70 4.10 4.95
N LEU A 481 28.61 4.28 5.66
CA LEU A 481 28.27 5.51 6.37
C LEU A 481 28.45 5.30 7.87
N GLN A 482 29.50 5.90 8.44
CA GLN A 482 29.77 5.94 9.87
C GLN A 482 29.13 7.19 10.47
N LEU A 483 28.18 6.99 11.37
CA LEU A 483 27.45 8.06 12.03
C LEU A 483 27.72 8.04 13.52
N THR A 484 27.67 9.22 14.10
CA THR A 484 27.83 9.37 15.54
C THR A 484 26.79 10.35 16.07
N GLY A 485 26.07 9.96 17.12
CA GLY A 485 25.02 10.78 17.73
C GLY A 485 23.70 10.04 17.88
N GLN A 486 22.58 10.75 17.70
CA GLN A 486 21.23 10.19 17.87
C GLN A 486 20.48 10.25 16.55
N ALA A 487 20.13 9.13 15.94
CA ALA A 487 19.39 9.13 14.67
C ALA A 487 17.89 9.36 14.90
N GLY A 488 17.27 10.18 14.04
CA GLY A 488 15.82 10.37 14.05
C GLY A 488 15.05 9.12 13.60
N GLN A 489 13.75 9.30 13.42
CA GLN A 489 12.86 8.24 12.93
C GLN A 489 13.34 7.68 11.58
N SER A 490 13.10 6.39 11.35
CA SER A 490 13.33 5.72 10.06
C SER A 490 14.80 5.62 9.65
N PHE A 491 15.74 5.56 10.60
CA PHE A 491 17.15 5.35 10.30
C PHE A 491 17.38 4.09 9.46
N GLY A 492 18.01 4.24 8.29
CA GLY A 492 18.24 3.14 7.35
C GLY A 492 16.97 2.57 6.72
N ALA A 493 15.87 3.33 6.67
CA ALA A 493 14.68 2.91 5.95
C ALA A 493 15.01 2.58 4.48
N TRP A 494 14.42 1.49 3.98
CA TRP A 494 14.59 0.98 2.63
C TRP A 494 16.03 0.60 2.27
N CYS A 495 16.89 0.38 3.27
CA CYS A 495 18.28 -0.01 3.05
C CYS A 495 18.37 -1.23 2.10
N THR A 496 19.36 -1.18 1.20
CA THR A 496 19.53 -2.13 0.11
C THR A 496 20.99 -2.57 0.00
N HIS A 497 21.25 -3.57 -0.83
CA HIS A 497 22.59 -4.08 -1.11
C HIS A 497 23.52 -2.93 -1.51
N GLY A 498 24.79 -3.01 -1.09
CA GLY A 498 25.77 -1.93 -1.28
C GLY A 498 25.87 -0.95 -0.12
N LEU A 499 24.84 -0.82 0.73
CA LEU A 499 24.86 0.07 1.89
C LEU A 499 25.30 -0.66 3.17
N ARG A 500 26.19 -0.01 3.91
CA ARG A 500 26.47 -0.32 5.32
C ARG A 500 26.31 0.96 6.14
N LEU A 501 25.40 0.93 7.11
CA LEU A 501 25.15 2.06 8.02
C LEU A 501 25.61 1.66 9.42
N ILE A 502 26.58 2.39 9.98
CA ILE A 502 27.09 2.14 11.32
C ILE A 502 26.79 3.37 12.17
N LEU A 503 26.08 3.19 13.27
CA LEU A 503 25.72 4.24 14.21
C LEU A 503 26.36 3.98 15.57
N ASP A 504 27.30 4.85 15.94
CA ASP A 504 27.80 5.00 17.30
C ASP A 504 26.86 5.94 18.07
N GLY A 505 25.87 5.36 18.76
CA GLY A 505 24.86 6.07 19.54
C GLY A 505 23.53 5.32 19.62
N ASP A 506 22.43 6.07 19.48
CA ASP A 506 21.06 5.56 19.59
C ASP A 506 20.20 6.04 18.42
N ALA A 507 19.11 5.35 18.14
CA ALA A 507 18.15 5.69 17.10
C ALA A 507 16.72 5.64 17.65
N ASN A 508 15.83 6.44 17.06
CA ASN A 508 14.40 6.38 17.40
C ASN A 508 13.71 5.18 16.71
N ASP A 509 12.41 5.26 16.50
CA ASP A 509 11.58 4.22 15.88
C ASP A 509 11.95 3.94 14.41
N TYR A 510 11.49 2.80 13.92
CA TYR A 510 11.50 2.42 12.51
C TYR A 510 12.89 2.16 11.90
N VAL A 511 13.90 1.85 12.72
CA VAL A 511 15.22 1.44 12.22
C VAL A 511 15.08 0.29 11.22
N GLY A 512 15.69 0.42 10.03
CA GLY A 512 15.63 -0.60 8.99
C GLY A 512 14.22 -0.90 8.45
N LYS A 513 13.28 0.04 8.60
CA LYS A 513 11.93 -0.06 8.01
C LYS A 513 11.99 -0.43 6.53
N GLY A 514 11.34 -1.53 6.15
CA GLY A 514 11.29 -2.02 4.77
C GLY A 514 12.65 -2.30 4.13
N MET A 515 13.68 -2.57 4.93
CA MET A 515 15.01 -2.97 4.45
C MET A 515 14.91 -4.19 3.51
N ALA A 516 15.57 -4.13 2.36
CA ALA A 516 15.57 -5.18 1.35
C ALA A 516 16.95 -5.83 1.15
N GLY A 517 17.97 -5.32 1.84
CA GLY A 517 19.36 -5.75 1.77
C GLY A 517 20.26 -4.78 2.54
N GLY A 518 21.57 -4.96 2.44
CA GLY A 518 22.54 -4.11 3.14
C GLY A 518 22.71 -4.49 4.60
N GLU A 519 23.40 -3.62 5.35
CA GLU A 519 23.78 -3.86 6.74
C GLU A 519 23.52 -2.59 7.58
N ILE A 520 22.89 -2.76 8.73
CA ILE A 520 22.68 -1.68 9.72
C ILE A 520 23.26 -2.15 11.05
N ILE A 521 24.14 -1.34 11.64
CA ILE A 521 24.82 -1.62 12.90
C ILE A 521 24.54 -0.45 13.84
N VAL A 522 23.96 -0.73 15.01
CA VAL A 522 23.72 0.28 16.06
C VAL A 522 24.41 -0.19 17.33
N ARG A 523 25.36 0.60 17.83
CA ARG A 523 26.10 0.30 19.06
C ARG A 523 26.23 1.56 19.91
N PRO A 524 26.21 1.43 21.25
CA PRO A 524 26.22 2.58 22.13
C PRO A 524 27.58 3.29 22.09
N ARG A 525 27.59 4.62 22.29
CA ARG A 525 28.85 5.40 22.40
C ARG A 525 29.60 5.13 23.70
N GLU A 526 28.85 4.86 24.75
CA GLU A 526 29.35 4.59 26.10
C GLU A 526 28.90 3.20 26.52
N GLU A 527 29.70 2.53 27.33
CA GLU A 527 29.35 1.21 27.82
C GLU A 527 28.17 1.29 28.82
N PRO A 528 27.27 0.29 28.81
CA PRO A 528 26.19 0.26 29.77
C PRO A 528 26.73 0.22 31.21
N VAL A 529 26.14 1.03 32.10
CA VAL A 529 26.51 1.06 33.53
C VAL A 529 26.18 -0.27 34.22
N ASP A 530 25.14 -0.97 33.74
CA ASP A 530 24.69 -2.27 34.22
C ASP A 530 24.51 -3.24 33.05
N GLU A 531 25.41 -4.22 32.92
CA GLU A 531 25.37 -5.23 31.85
C GLU A 531 24.17 -6.19 31.96
N SER A 532 23.53 -6.28 33.13
CA SER A 532 22.33 -7.11 33.32
C SER A 532 21.08 -6.48 32.69
N ARG A 533 21.09 -5.16 32.46
CA ARG A 533 20.00 -4.37 31.90
C ARG A 533 20.50 -3.51 30.73
N PRO A 534 20.67 -4.10 29.53
CA PRO A 534 21.11 -3.34 28.37
C PRO A 534 20.18 -2.16 28.11
N HIS A 535 20.72 -1.01 27.71
CA HIS A 535 19.92 0.19 27.44
C HIS A 535 19.05 0.00 26.20
N VAL A 536 17.89 0.66 26.17
CA VAL A 536 17.13 0.81 24.92
C VAL A 536 17.91 1.76 24.02
N ILE A 537 18.33 1.28 22.84
CA ILE A 537 19.12 2.06 21.88
C ILE A 537 18.44 2.21 20.52
N VAL A 538 17.35 1.46 20.28
CA VAL A 538 16.48 1.63 19.12
C VAL A 538 15.02 1.63 19.57
N GLY A 539 14.17 2.40 18.89
CA GLY A 539 12.75 2.53 19.23
C GLY A 539 11.90 1.33 18.80
N ASN A 540 10.64 1.62 18.45
CA ASN A 540 9.60 0.68 18.10
C ASN A 540 9.57 0.33 16.59
N THR A 541 8.87 -0.74 16.24
CA THR A 541 8.53 -1.11 14.85
C THR A 541 9.79 -1.21 13.96
N VAL A 542 10.91 -1.62 14.55
CA VAL A 542 12.18 -1.87 13.88
C VAL A 542 12.01 -3.02 12.87
N LEU A 543 12.63 -2.90 11.69
CA LEU A 543 12.53 -3.85 10.56
C LEU A 543 11.13 -4.08 10.03
N TYR A 544 10.21 -3.13 10.20
CA TYR A 544 8.84 -3.29 9.73
C TYR A 544 8.77 -3.60 8.23
N GLY A 545 8.28 -4.79 7.90
CA GLY A 545 8.14 -5.23 6.51
C GLY A 545 9.45 -5.49 5.77
N ALA A 546 10.57 -5.64 6.48
CA ALA A 546 11.86 -5.92 5.85
C ALA A 546 11.81 -7.23 5.04
N THR A 547 12.47 -7.27 3.89
CA THR A 547 12.50 -8.39 2.94
C THR A 547 13.88 -9.01 2.77
N GLY A 548 14.90 -8.43 3.41
CA GLY A 548 16.28 -8.90 3.40
C GLY A 548 17.18 -7.97 4.21
N GLY A 549 18.48 -8.28 4.24
CA GLY A 549 19.48 -7.45 4.93
C GLY A 549 19.77 -7.89 6.36
N GLU A 550 20.77 -7.25 6.98
CA GLU A 550 21.25 -7.59 8.31
C GLU A 550 21.20 -6.40 9.28
N LEU A 551 20.68 -6.61 10.48
CA LEU A 551 20.60 -5.62 11.54
C LEU A 551 21.29 -6.14 12.83
N TYR A 552 22.25 -5.39 13.35
CA TYR A 552 22.94 -5.71 14.60
C TYR A 552 22.78 -4.56 15.59
N VAL A 553 22.18 -4.83 16.75
CA VAL A 553 21.83 -3.81 17.76
C VAL A 553 22.40 -4.23 19.12
N ALA A 554 23.47 -3.57 19.58
CA ALA A 554 24.08 -3.83 20.89
C ALA A 554 23.34 -3.13 22.03
N GLY A 555 22.06 -3.48 22.18
CA GLY A 555 21.16 -2.95 23.20
C GLY A 555 19.74 -3.47 22.98
N GLN A 556 18.78 -2.90 23.72
CA GLN A 556 17.38 -3.26 23.61
C GLN A 556 16.66 -2.45 22.52
N ALA A 557 15.65 -3.07 21.93
CA ALA A 557 14.66 -2.42 21.09
C ALA A 557 13.33 -2.24 21.82
N GLY A 558 12.52 -1.30 21.34
CA GLY A 558 11.14 -1.10 21.80
C GLY A 558 10.17 -2.21 21.36
N GLU A 559 8.90 -1.86 21.28
CA GLU A 559 7.81 -2.74 20.89
C GLU A 559 7.85 -3.09 19.39
N ARG A 560 7.20 -4.20 19.01
CA ARG A 560 7.01 -4.63 17.62
C ARG A 560 8.30 -4.76 16.81
N PHE A 561 9.39 -5.13 17.49
CA PHE A 561 10.64 -5.46 16.81
C PHE A 561 10.41 -6.57 15.79
N ALA A 562 10.87 -6.36 14.55
CA ALA A 562 10.70 -7.27 13.43
C ALA A 562 9.23 -7.59 13.06
N VAL A 563 8.30 -6.68 13.33
CA VAL A 563 6.91 -6.81 12.87
C VAL A 563 6.87 -6.95 11.35
N ARG A 564 6.15 -7.95 10.83
CA ARG A 564 6.10 -8.26 9.39
C ARG A 564 7.48 -8.51 8.74
N ASN A 565 8.51 -8.89 9.50
CA ASN A 565 9.79 -9.28 8.91
C ASN A 565 9.58 -10.47 7.95
N SER A 566 10.09 -10.32 6.74
CA SER A 566 9.89 -11.22 5.61
C SER A 566 11.22 -11.61 4.95
N GLY A 567 12.34 -11.46 5.64
CA GLY A 567 13.63 -11.93 5.13
C GLY A 567 14.88 -11.35 5.79
N ALA A 568 14.75 -10.33 6.62
CA ALA A 568 15.90 -9.76 7.32
C ALA A 568 16.43 -10.67 8.42
N VAL A 569 17.73 -10.59 8.64
CA VAL A 569 18.45 -11.22 9.75
C VAL A 569 18.74 -10.15 10.80
N ALA A 570 18.45 -10.43 12.07
CA ALA A 570 18.66 -9.46 13.13
C ALA A 570 19.24 -10.09 14.40
N VAL A 571 20.13 -9.37 15.08
CA VAL A 571 20.60 -9.69 16.43
C VAL A 571 20.42 -8.46 17.33
N VAL A 572 19.75 -8.64 18.46
CA VAL A 572 19.39 -7.59 19.42
C VAL A 572 19.50 -8.12 20.85
N GLU A 573 19.71 -7.26 21.85
CA GLU A 573 19.98 -7.68 23.24
C GLU A 573 18.76 -7.65 24.16
N GLY A 574 17.59 -7.32 23.61
CA GLY A 574 16.28 -7.39 24.26
C GLY A 574 15.23 -6.68 23.42
N VAL A 575 13.96 -7.02 23.60
CA VAL A 575 12.85 -6.42 22.85
C VAL A 575 11.63 -6.19 23.74
N GLY A 576 10.81 -5.19 23.40
CA GLY A 576 9.53 -4.94 24.04
C GLY A 576 8.42 -5.94 23.65
N ASP A 577 7.17 -5.55 23.88
CA ASP A 577 5.99 -6.35 23.54
C ASP A 577 5.88 -6.57 22.01
N HIS A 578 5.24 -7.66 21.60
CA HIS A 578 4.92 -7.97 20.20
C HIS A 578 6.14 -8.19 19.28
N GLY A 579 7.28 -8.65 19.82
CA GLY A 579 8.43 -9.04 18.99
C GLY A 579 8.07 -10.13 17.98
N CYS A 580 8.55 -10.01 16.75
CA CYS A 580 8.29 -10.91 15.61
C CYS A 580 6.81 -11.06 15.22
N GLU A 581 5.94 -10.09 15.58
CA GLU A 581 4.53 -10.10 15.20
C GLU A 581 4.38 -10.17 13.67
N TYR A 582 3.53 -11.07 13.16
CA TYR A 582 3.31 -11.31 11.74
C TYR A 582 4.56 -11.64 10.91
N MET A 583 5.65 -12.14 11.49
CA MET A 583 6.86 -12.51 10.73
C MET A 583 6.58 -13.66 9.73
N THR A 584 7.06 -13.51 8.48
CA THR A 584 6.84 -14.46 7.36
C THR A 584 8.13 -14.95 6.70
N ALA A 585 9.30 -14.52 7.18
CA ALA A 585 10.61 -15.09 6.87
C ALA A 585 11.70 -14.34 7.64
N GLY A 586 12.95 -14.79 7.53
CA GLY A 586 14.11 -14.16 8.18
C GLY A 586 14.55 -14.88 9.45
N THR A 587 15.47 -14.27 10.18
CA THR A 587 15.99 -14.83 11.44
C THR A 587 16.22 -13.74 12.46
N VAL A 588 15.65 -13.90 13.66
CA VAL A 588 15.82 -12.94 14.75
C VAL A 588 16.51 -13.63 15.93
N VAL A 589 17.56 -13.03 16.46
CA VAL A 589 18.23 -13.48 17.67
C VAL A 589 18.06 -12.40 18.74
N VAL A 590 17.43 -12.77 19.85
CA VAL A 590 17.26 -11.93 21.03
C VAL A 590 18.18 -12.46 22.13
N LEU A 591 19.23 -11.71 22.44
CA LEU A 591 20.22 -12.07 23.47
C LEU A 591 19.76 -11.69 24.88
N GLY A 592 18.49 -11.40 25.12
CA GLY A 592 17.96 -11.02 26.43
C GLY A 592 16.45 -11.13 26.54
N GLU A 593 15.86 -10.32 27.43
CA GLU A 593 14.43 -10.38 27.69
C GLU A 593 13.57 -9.95 26.50
N THR A 594 12.34 -10.48 26.48
CA THR A 594 11.29 -10.12 25.52
C THR A 594 10.06 -9.61 26.28
N GLY A 595 9.25 -8.77 25.64
CA GLY A 595 7.91 -8.44 26.12
C GLY A 595 6.87 -9.55 25.85
N ARG A 596 5.61 -9.23 26.09
CA ARG A 596 4.45 -10.12 25.92
C ARG A 596 4.04 -10.28 24.45
N ASN A 597 3.25 -11.31 24.18
CA ASN A 597 2.65 -11.62 22.88
C ASN A 597 3.70 -11.76 21.75
N PHE A 598 4.88 -12.28 22.10
CA PHE A 598 5.95 -12.54 21.15
C PHE A 598 5.49 -13.57 20.10
N ALA A 599 5.85 -13.36 18.83
CA ALA A 599 5.52 -14.21 17.67
C ALA A 599 4.01 -14.35 17.36
N SER A 600 3.16 -13.41 17.82
CA SER A 600 1.75 -13.37 17.43
C SER A 600 1.60 -13.26 15.91
N GLY A 601 0.87 -14.20 15.30
CA GLY A 601 0.69 -14.26 13.84
C GLY A 601 1.97 -14.56 13.05
N MET A 602 3.07 -14.99 13.68
CA MET A 602 4.29 -15.42 12.99
C MET A 602 4.04 -16.73 12.26
N THR A 603 3.90 -16.68 10.93
CA THR A 603 3.60 -17.85 10.11
C THR A 603 4.85 -18.52 9.53
N ASN A 604 6.01 -17.84 9.58
CA ASN A 604 7.27 -18.40 9.08
C ASN A 604 8.50 -17.69 9.69
N GLY A 605 9.69 -18.21 9.43
CA GLY A 605 10.96 -17.69 9.93
C GLY A 605 11.40 -18.39 11.21
N ILE A 606 12.54 -17.99 11.76
CA ILE A 606 13.09 -18.58 12.99
C ILE A 606 13.46 -17.45 13.95
N ALA A 607 13.11 -17.59 15.22
CA ALA A 607 13.65 -16.73 16.27
C ALA A 607 14.39 -17.53 17.34
N TYR A 608 15.51 -17.00 17.83
CA TYR A 608 16.25 -17.54 18.97
C TYR A 608 16.17 -16.55 20.12
N VAL A 609 15.73 -17.00 21.30
CA VAL A 609 15.53 -16.12 22.46
C VAL A 609 16.29 -16.67 23.66
N LEU A 610 17.21 -15.87 24.20
CA LEU A 610 17.91 -16.21 25.43
C LEU A 610 17.01 -15.98 26.65
N ASP A 611 16.65 -17.04 27.36
CA ASP A 611 15.80 -16.97 28.55
C ASP A 611 16.57 -17.36 29.81
N LEU A 612 17.07 -16.35 30.53
CA LEU A 612 17.85 -16.55 31.75
C LEU A 612 16.97 -16.81 32.99
N HIS A 613 15.68 -16.46 32.93
CA HIS A 613 14.78 -16.47 34.09
C HIS A 613 13.62 -17.46 33.96
N GLY A 614 13.53 -18.20 32.86
CA GLY A 614 12.45 -19.16 32.61
C GLY A 614 11.10 -18.50 32.36
N THR A 615 11.08 -17.23 31.92
CA THR A 615 9.83 -16.45 31.78
C THR A 615 9.28 -16.47 30.36
N PHE A 616 10.11 -16.76 29.35
CA PHE A 616 9.71 -16.68 27.95
C PHE A 616 8.51 -17.58 27.57
N PRO A 617 8.38 -18.83 28.08
CA PRO A 617 7.22 -19.67 27.77
C PRO A 617 5.86 -19.07 28.16
N SER A 618 5.83 -18.08 29.06
CA SER A 618 4.60 -17.37 29.45
C SER A 618 4.32 -16.10 28.62
N ARG A 619 5.30 -15.67 27.80
CA ARG A 619 5.26 -14.40 27.06
C ARG A 619 5.01 -14.58 25.56
N TYR A 620 5.25 -15.76 24.99
CA TYR A 620 4.99 -16.02 23.57
C TYR A 620 3.51 -16.34 23.30
N ASN A 621 3.09 -16.11 22.06
CA ASN A 621 1.79 -16.52 21.54
C ASN A 621 1.91 -17.88 20.84
N SER A 622 1.19 -18.89 21.31
CA SER A 622 1.29 -20.27 20.83
C SER A 622 0.39 -20.62 19.64
N GLU A 623 -0.38 -19.65 19.11
CA GLU A 623 -1.36 -19.89 18.05
C GLU A 623 -0.72 -20.43 16.76
N TYR A 624 0.43 -19.87 16.37
CA TYR A 624 1.13 -20.23 15.12
C TYR A 624 2.52 -20.81 15.31
N VAL A 625 3.08 -20.76 16.52
CA VAL A 625 4.46 -21.19 16.78
C VAL A 625 4.56 -22.12 17.99
N GLY A 626 5.59 -22.96 17.99
CA GLY A 626 6.03 -23.78 19.11
C GLY A 626 7.40 -23.34 19.64
N LEU A 627 7.76 -23.86 20.81
CA LEU A 627 9.07 -23.65 21.45
C LEU A 627 9.87 -24.95 21.47
N GLU A 628 11.11 -24.88 21.01
CA GLU A 628 12.07 -25.97 21.02
C GLU A 628 13.35 -25.53 21.73
N ARG A 629 14.09 -26.47 22.32
CA ARG A 629 15.47 -26.22 22.76
C ARG A 629 16.41 -26.35 21.57
N VAL A 630 17.47 -25.53 21.54
CA VAL A 630 18.50 -25.58 20.50
C VAL A 630 19.39 -26.80 20.73
N THR A 631 19.00 -27.94 20.14
CA THR A 631 19.68 -29.23 20.32
C THR A 631 20.30 -29.73 19.02
N GLU A 632 19.76 -29.31 17.87
CA GLU A 632 20.30 -29.64 16.56
C GLU A 632 21.64 -28.89 16.30
N PRO A 633 22.70 -29.58 15.86
CA PRO A 633 24.01 -28.96 15.62
C PRO A 633 23.98 -27.79 14.63
N GLU A 634 23.18 -27.91 13.56
CA GLU A 634 23.06 -26.86 12.53
C GLU A 634 22.44 -25.57 13.09
N ASP A 635 21.41 -25.69 13.95
CA ASP A 635 20.80 -24.54 14.61
C ASP A 635 21.77 -23.88 15.60
N ALA A 636 22.50 -24.70 16.36
CA ALA A 636 23.51 -24.21 17.29
C ALA A 636 24.65 -23.47 16.58
N GLU A 637 25.14 -24.00 15.45
CA GLU A 637 26.17 -23.36 14.62
C GLU A 637 25.66 -22.05 14.01
N ARG A 638 24.43 -22.05 13.46
CA ARG A 638 23.80 -20.85 12.92
C ARG A 638 23.65 -19.75 13.97
N LEU A 639 23.14 -20.10 15.16
CA LEU A 639 23.00 -19.18 16.27
C LEU A 639 24.36 -18.61 16.69
N ARG A 640 25.37 -19.48 16.84
CA ARG A 640 26.73 -19.08 17.20
C ARG A 640 27.31 -18.10 16.18
N SER A 641 27.21 -18.41 14.89
CA SER A 641 27.70 -17.55 13.80
C SER A 641 27.03 -16.17 13.79
N LEU A 642 25.72 -16.10 14.07
CA LEU A 642 25.00 -14.84 14.19
C LEU A 642 25.52 -13.99 15.36
N ILE A 643 25.81 -14.62 16.49
CA ILE A 643 26.35 -13.93 17.68
C ILE A 643 27.80 -13.50 17.44
N GLU A 644 28.62 -14.33 16.78
CA GLU A 644 29.99 -13.98 16.38
C GLU A 644 30.00 -12.74 15.46
N ARG A 645 29.09 -12.67 14.49
CA ARG A 645 28.94 -11.49 13.63
C ARG A 645 28.46 -10.27 14.42
N HIS A 646 27.49 -10.45 15.32
CA HIS A 646 27.02 -9.38 16.21
C HIS A 646 28.18 -8.79 17.01
N VAL A 647 29.02 -9.63 17.62
CA VAL A 647 30.20 -9.21 18.38
C VAL A 647 31.21 -8.51 17.48
N ALA A 648 31.49 -9.04 16.29
CA ALA A 648 32.45 -8.45 15.37
C ALA A 648 32.05 -7.03 14.93
N TRP A 649 30.75 -6.80 14.71
CA TRP A 649 30.24 -5.49 14.28
C TRP A 649 30.06 -4.50 15.43
N THR A 650 29.54 -4.97 16.55
CA THR A 650 29.07 -4.09 17.62
C THR A 650 30.03 -3.97 18.80
N GLY A 651 30.97 -4.91 18.95
CA GLY A 651 31.78 -5.03 20.15
C GLY A 651 30.98 -5.49 21.38
N SER A 652 29.78 -6.05 21.20
CA SER A 652 28.87 -6.46 22.28
C SER A 652 29.56 -7.34 23.33
N ARG A 653 29.68 -6.83 24.57
CA ARG A 653 30.18 -7.58 25.72
C ARG A 653 29.29 -8.78 26.06
N ARG A 654 27.97 -8.60 25.94
CA ARG A 654 26.99 -9.67 26.18
C ARG A 654 27.17 -10.81 25.19
N GLY A 655 27.34 -10.49 23.90
CA GLY A 655 27.68 -11.47 22.88
C GLY A 655 29.00 -12.18 23.17
N GLN A 656 30.04 -11.44 23.59
CA GLN A 656 31.33 -12.02 23.98
C GLN A 656 31.19 -12.99 25.16
N GLN A 657 30.43 -12.63 26.18
CA GLN A 657 30.17 -13.48 27.35
C GLN A 657 29.45 -14.77 26.95
N ILE A 658 28.41 -14.67 26.12
CA ILE A 658 27.66 -15.84 25.63
C ILE A 658 28.58 -16.78 24.86
N LEU A 659 29.45 -16.25 23.99
CA LEU A 659 30.40 -17.05 23.22
C LEU A 659 31.48 -17.69 24.10
N ALA A 660 31.99 -16.97 25.10
CA ALA A 660 32.99 -17.48 26.04
C ALA A 660 32.43 -18.63 26.91
N HIS A 661 31.15 -18.58 27.25
CA HIS A 661 30.45 -19.57 28.08
C HIS A 661 29.40 -20.35 27.30
N TRP A 662 29.68 -20.65 26.02
CA TRP A 662 28.69 -21.20 25.09
C TRP A 662 27.92 -22.42 25.61
N GLN A 663 28.61 -23.37 26.25
CA GLN A 663 27.98 -24.59 26.77
C GLN A 663 27.00 -24.33 27.92
N GLU A 664 27.16 -23.22 28.65
CA GLU A 664 26.23 -22.81 29.71
C GLU A 664 25.00 -22.08 29.14
N TYR A 665 25.20 -21.24 28.12
CA TYR A 665 24.15 -20.40 27.55
C TYR A 665 23.28 -21.14 26.54
N LEU A 666 23.84 -22.04 25.72
CA LEU A 666 23.11 -22.74 24.67
C LEU A 666 21.82 -23.43 25.18
N PRO A 667 21.83 -24.18 26.31
CA PRO A 667 20.62 -24.81 26.84
C PRO A 667 19.52 -23.81 27.30
N ARG A 668 19.87 -22.53 27.48
CA ARG A 668 18.95 -21.47 27.91
C ARG A 668 18.28 -20.75 26.73
N PHE A 669 18.71 -21.02 25.50
CA PHE A 669 18.01 -20.52 24.33
C PHE A 669 16.74 -21.32 24.07
N TRP A 670 15.71 -20.60 23.63
CA TRP A 670 14.54 -21.14 22.96
C TRP A 670 14.65 -20.87 21.46
N LYS A 671 14.34 -21.88 20.65
CA LYS A 671 14.07 -21.75 19.23
C LYS A 671 12.56 -21.65 19.06
N VAL A 672 12.10 -20.53 18.51
CA VAL A 672 10.70 -20.31 18.15
C VAL A 672 10.53 -20.72 16.71
N VAL A 673 9.68 -21.72 16.48
CA VAL A 673 9.42 -22.28 15.16
C VAL A 673 7.93 -22.22 14.84
N PRO A 674 7.54 -21.79 13.63
CA PRO A 674 6.18 -21.93 13.15
C PRO A 674 5.74 -23.39 13.17
N HIS A 675 4.48 -23.63 13.53
CA HIS A 675 3.86 -24.93 13.33
C HIS A 675 3.97 -25.32 11.85
N PRO A 676 4.13 -26.62 11.53
CA PRO A 676 4.05 -27.07 10.15
C PRO A 676 2.78 -26.52 9.52
N ALA A 677 2.90 -26.01 8.29
CA ALA A 677 1.73 -25.54 7.57
C ALA A 677 0.69 -26.67 7.57
N ILE A 678 -0.48 -26.43 8.17
CA ILE A 678 -1.60 -27.34 8.04
C ILE A 678 -1.87 -27.40 6.54
N GLU A 679 -1.61 -28.56 5.91
CA GLU A 679 -1.93 -28.77 4.51
C GLU A 679 -3.36 -28.27 4.30
N ALA A 680 -3.53 -27.30 3.39
CA ALA A 680 -4.85 -26.86 3.02
C ALA A 680 -5.65 -28.12 2.66
N PRO A 681 -6.81 -28.39 3.28
CA PRO A 681 -7.53 -29.63 3.06
C PRO A 681 -7.69 -29.82 1.56
N ALA A 682 -7.23 -30.97 1.06
CA ALA A 682 -7.30 -31.33 -0.36
C ALA A 682 -8.69 -30.95 -0.88
N GLU A 683 -8.73 -30.17 -1.97
CA GLU A 683 -9.99 -29.68 -2.56
C GLU A 683 -10.96 -30.86 -2.67
N GLN A 684 -11.95 -30.94 -1.78
CA GLN A 684 -13.07 -31.82 -2.01
C GLN A 684 -13.78 -31.21 -3.23
N PRO A 685 -13.86 -31.94 -4.37
CA PRO A 685 -14.57 -31.42 -5.52
C PRO A 685 -15.98 -31.08 -5.05
N VAL A 686 -16.37 -29.81 -5.24
CA VAL A 686 -17.72 -29.30 -4.97
C VAL A 686 -18.69 -29.94 -5.96
N ARG A 687 -18.89 -31.25 -5.83
CA ARG A 687 -19.87 -32.06 -6.58
C ARG A 687 -21.09 -32.39 -5.73
N ARG A 688 -21.05 -32.19 -4.41
CA ARG A 688 -22.17 -32.52 -3.52
C ARG A 688 -23.23 -31.43 -3.35
N ALA A 689 -22.91 -30.16 -3.60
CA ALA A 689 -23.91 -29.08 -3.47
C ALA A 689 -24.94 -29.06 -4.63
N ARG A 690 -24.55 -29.47 -5.84
CA ARG A 690 -25.49 -29.55 -6.98
C ARG A 690 -26.39 -30.79 -6.95
N GLN A 691 -25.93 -31.90 -6.37
CA GLN A 691 -26.74 -33.12 -6.25
C GLN A 691 -27.76 -33.05 -5.10
N ALA A 692 -27.42 -32.38 -3.98
CA ALA A 692 -28.36 -32.19 -2.88
C ALA A 692 -29.52 -31.25 -3.25
N VAL A 693 -29.26 -30.20 -4.04
CA VAL A 693 -30.31 -29.27 -4.52
C VAL A 693 -31.18 -29.91 -5.61
N ALA A 694 -30.60 -30.72 -6.50
CA ALA A 694 -31.36 -31.44 -7.53
C ALA A 694 -32.20 -32.61 -6.97
N ALA A 695 -31.78 -33.22 -5.86
CA ALA A 695 -32.56 -34.25 -5.17
C ALA A 695 -33.72 -33.63 -4.36
N ALA A 696 -33.53 -32.43 -3.79
CA ALA A 696 -34.59 -31.70 -3.08
C ALA A 696 -35.64 -31.14 -4.05
N SER A 697 -35.26 -30.70 -5.25
CA SER A 697 -36.22 -30.21 -6.26
C SER A 697 -36.97 -31.29 -7.02
N ALA A 698 -36.70 -32.57 -6.75
CA ALA A 698 -37.41 -33.71 -7.33
C ALA A 698 -38.37 -34.37 -6.32
N ALA A 699 -38.42 -33.84 -5.09
CA ALA A 699 -39.27 -34.34 -4.01
C ALA A 699 -40.35 -33.33 -3.54
N ASP A 700 -40.50 -32.20 -4.26
CA ASP A 700 -41.60 -31.24 -4.10
C ASP A 700 -42.47 -31.19 -5.36
#